data_AF-A0A2D9TBU2-F1
#
_entry.id   AF-A0A2D9TBU2-F1
#
_cell.length_a   1.000
_cell.length_b   1.000
_cell.length_c   1.000
_cell.angle_alpha   90.00
_cell.angle_beta   90.00
_cell.angle_gamma   90.00
#
_symmetry.space_group_name_H-M   'P 1'
#
loop_
_entity.id
_entity.type
_entity.pdbx_description
1 polymer ?
#
loop_
_entity_poly.entity_id
_entity_poly.type
_entity_poly.pdbx_seq_one_letter_code
_entity_poly.pdbx_strand_id
1 'polypeptide(L)'
;MTRRTTDLGLLALAFALCGCGTGCGGAAETGGGSDTPNAVADEDRPASCPSQAPAPDPLPGIRPEHRTLAYWLEQVRRYGDPDAVLMTPEQIAAHDRALRLGDDPVGPTPLGGELDGAGVNGEIDERLAYLREKLESGAYLDEDGERVATDWLARPSVDLAPDLRVATAHVPLRCGPRVEGLYTPALDHDFDRNACSTVRAQEPLELLARWPNGMWLARSRYTVGWIAGDAPLSPPVPADRRAALLEGPRLQVVDAQELAGADLPANTFLPLVGDQVVVATGDGFRDAPKPDGIPTARPLTRRAVLESAFALEGQPYGWGGREGQRDCSRFLLDVFAGFGLSLPRHSSRQAMAGTFVIETGEATRREKAMLLETANEAGIVLLHFPGHIAMYLGEDAEGEPMAIHAFSEYLTPCDETGPDGEPLETANRVDRITVSDLNLGEKSSRTDFLSRITHVTVLGTAPGAALRGAATMRPAAPVSRPADDATCEDTLDAAVFRSPWRPNTEQPLRVIVTATQDPGPVELAIFDPEGRRVDVPVHELGGPPFTYWAEVPEPAQGRWTAVLGDGPRHVACEHFGVARGKPRADGRAANAPAWDPTWAWERDTENLYSAFVEQLFREPEGEDVTWPNLQVLVNDRERNLLFDHRSQDEEAALDLEPDCADLPYFLRAYFAWKLKLPFAWRQCSRGRGEGRPPQCPASPKTNLDPVDAVSDVGAFEALIREVSRNVHSSTQRTVPRTDDSDVYPVPITRRALRPGTVYADPYGHILVVAGWQPQTLDGYGVLLAADAQPDGTVGRRRFWRGSFLFTPETEDSGPGFKAWRPAVYDRRERRMTLVDNASLAESRVYTPFSMQQYEGSADDFYDSVEALINPRPLEPASVQRSLVDALEESVVRRVVSVDNGEQWVRDHGGQTMAMPEGSAIFQTSGPWEDFATPSRDLRLLISLDAVVDFADAVRRAPERFGLDATEVDATLAELRQVLDRELESRKFTYTRSDGSAQELTLKQVVDRMEAFEMAYNPNDCVEVRWGAPEGSDELRTCRRHAPRGQRAQMQSAYRPWFSTRHRPPR
;
A
#
# COMPACT_ATOMS: atom_id res chain seq x y z
N MET A 1 1.51 36.07 9.92
CA MET A 1 1.92 37.21 9.06
C MET A 1 3.31 36.90 8.51
N THR A 2 3.58 37.33 7.28
CA THR A 2 4.74 36.98 6.40
C THR A 2 4.89 35.50 6.06
N ARG A 3 4.07 35.06 5.08
CA ARG A 3 4.21 33.83 4.30
C ARG A 3 5.52 33.87 3.51
N ARG A 4 6.42 32.92 3.73
CA ARG A 4 7.41 32.47 2.73
C ARG A 4 6.88 31.19 2.12
N THR A 5 6.02 31.36 1.11
CA THR A 5 5.70 30.36 0.10
C THR A 5 6.80 30.43 -0.96
N THR A 6 7.76 29.52 -0.92
CA THR A 6 8.72 29.25 -1.99
C THR A 6 9.34 27.89 -1.66
N ASP A 7 9.30 26.96 -2.62
CA ASP A 7 9.88 25.60 -2.63
C ASP A 7 8.95 24.36 -2.60
N LEU A 8 7.64 24.53 -2.89
CA LEU A 8 6.80 23.44 -3.43
C LEU A 8 6.32 23.68 -4.89
N GLY A 9 6.85 24.72 -5.54
CA GLY A 9 6.41 25.17 -6.86
C GLY A 9 7.14 24.57 -8.07
N LEU A 10 8.14 23.70 -7.87
CA LEU A 10 8.93 23.12 -8.98
C LEU A 10 8.66 21.63 -9.28
N LEU A 11 7.96 20.88 -8.43
CA LEU A 11 7.53 19.51 -8.77
C LEU A 11 6.11 19.45 -9.37
N ALA A 12 5.22 20.40 -9.05
CA ALA A 12 3.87 20.45 -9.62
C ALA A 12 3.83 20.97 -11.07
N LEU A 13 4.88 21.66 -11.54
CA LEU A 13 4.97 22.17 -12.91
C LEU A 13 5.43 21.11 -13.92
N ALA A 14 5.95 19.97 -13.46
CA ALA A 14 6.31 18.83 -14.31
C ALA A 14 5.11 17.90 -14.59
N PHE A 15 4.11 17.86 -13.70
CA PHE A 15 2.90 17.05 -13.88
C PHE A 15 1.81 17.73 -14.72
N ALA A 16 1.74 19.07 -14.71
CA ALA A 16 0.78 19.84 -15.52
C ALA A 16 1.10 19.92 -17.02
N LEU A 17 2.20 19.30 -17.48
CA LEU A 17 2.57 19.18 -18.89
C LEU A 17 2.43 17.75 -19.44
N CYS A 18 1.99 16.79 -18.61
CA CYS A 18 1.74 15.40 -19.02
C CYS A 18 0.28 14.95 -18.85
N GLY A 19 -0.56 15.75 -18.20
CA GLY A 19 -2.02 15.55 -18.13
C GLY A 19 -2.72 16.37 -19.21
N CYS A 20 -3.58 15.71 -19.99
CA CYS A 20 -4.34 16.24 -21.13
C CYS A 20 -3.50 16.53 -22.40
N GLY A 21 -3.53 15.61 -23.37
CA GLY A 21 -3.19 15.93 -24.76
C GLY A 21 -2.28 14.94 -25.47
N THR A 22 -1.39 14.22 -24.76
CA THR A 22 -0.36 13.37 -25.39
C THR A 22 -0.92 12.03 -25.90
N GLY A 23 -1.70 12.13 -26.97
CA GLY A 23 -2.15 11.05 -27.82
C GLY A 23 -1.12 10.79 -28.92
N CYS A 24 -0.55 9.58 -28.92
CA CYS A 24 0.22 8.99 -30.01
C CYS A 24 1.60 9.58 -30.39
N GLY A 25 2.03 10.76 -29.93
CA GLY A 25 3.30 11.35 -30.38
C GLY A 25 4.56 10.99 -29.58
N GLY A 26 4.47 10.91 -28.24
CA GLY A 26 5.68 10.88 -27.39
C GLY A 26 6.17 9.50 -26.92
N ALA A 27 5.33 8.46 -27.02
CA ALA A 27 5.62 7.16 -26.41
C ALA A 27 6.19 6.11 -27.39
N ALA A 28 6.26 6.42 -28.69
CA ALA A 28 6.82 5.50 -29.68
C ALA A 28 8.36 5.52 -29.72
N GLU A 29 9.04 6.53 -29.15
CA GLU A 29 10.47 6.74 -29.41
C GLU A 29 11.34 7.15 -28.20
N THR A 30 10.83 7.22 -26.95
CA THR A 30 11.76 7.29 -25.81
C THR A 30 12.39 5.94 -25.45
N GLY A 31 12.00 4.86 -26.14
CA GLY A 31 12.73 3.60 -26.15
C GLY A 31 13.63 3.52 -27.38
N GLY A 32 14.93 3.29 -27.18
CA GLY A 32 15.93 2.99 -28.23
C GLY A 32 15.68 1.67 -28.96
N GLY A 33 14.48 1.49 -29.50
CA GLY A 33 14.12 0.47 -30.47
C GLY A 33 14.34 1.05 -31.87
N SER A 34 15.37 0.55 -32.56
CA SER A 34 15.80 0.83 -33.94
C SER A 34 16.61 2.08 -34.25
N ASP A 35 16.79 3.05 -33.35
CA ASP A 35 17.81 4.09 -33.55
C ASP A 35 19.19 3.53 -33.18
N THR A 36 19.84 2.91 -34.15
CA THR A 36 21.29 2.69 -34.14
C THR A 36 21.96 3.88 -34.83
N PRO A 37 22.60 4.81 -34.10
CA PRO A 37 23.62 5.65 -34.71
C PRO A 37 24.85 4.76 -34.92
N ASN A 38 25.24 4.58 -36.18
CA ASN A 38 26.33 3.73 -36.68
C ASN A 38 25.97 2.26 -36.93
N ALA A 39 25.12 2.03 -37.93
CA ALA A 39 25.19 0.77 -38.67
C ALA A 39 26.41 0.82 -39.61
N VAL A 40 27.49 0.12 -39.24
CA VAL A 40 28.47 -0.34 -40.22
C VAL A 40 27.69 -1.12 -41.29
N ALA A 41 27.92 -0.82 -42.57
CA ALA A 41 27.23 -1.50 -43.65
C ALA A 41 27.43 -3.02 -43.52
N ASP A 42 26.37 -3.81 -43.76
CA ASP A 42 26.39 -5.26 -43.54
C ASP A 42 27.51 -5.97 -44.35
N GLU A 43 27.98 -5.35 -45.43
CA GLU A 43 29.11 -5.80 -46.25
C GLU A 43 30.46 -5.81 -45.51
N ASP A 44 30.61 -5.04 -44.43
CA ASP A 44 31.85 -4.90 -43.64
C ASP A 44 31.83 -5.71 -42.33
N ARG A 45 30.75 -6.48 -42.07
CA ARG A 45 30.61 -7.29 -40.83
C ARG A 45 31.15 -8.71 -41.01
N PRO A 46 31.80 -9.29 -39.99
CA PRO A 46 32.24 -10.69 -40.07
C PRO A 46 31.04 -11.63 -40.10
N ALA A 47 31.15 -12.75 -40.84
CA ALA A 47 30.06 -13.71 -40.99
C ALA A 47 29.59 -14.36 -39.67
N SER A 48 30.42 -14.31 -38.62
CA SER A 48 30.10 -14.70 -37.25
C SER A 48 29.19 -13.70 -36.51
N CYS A 49 29.10 -12.46 -36.99
CA CYS A 49 28.33 -11.38 -36.38
C CYS A 49 27.55 -10.56 -37.43
N PRO A 50 26.55 -11.17 -38.10
CA PRO A 50 25.71 -10.46 -39.06
C PRO A 50 24.90 -9.35 -38.37
N SER A 51 24.44 -8.36 -39.13
CA SER A 51 23.58 -7.31 -38.54
C SER A 51 22.22 -7.85 -38.08
N GLN A 52 21.67 -8.82 -38.80
CA GLN A 52 20.47 -9.55 -38.43
C GLN A 52 20.63 -11.06 -38.67
N ALA A 53 20.00 -11.87 -37.83
CA ALA A 53 19.93 -13.33 -38.00
C ALA A 53 18.55 -13.85 -37.57
N PRO A 54 18.06 -14.97 -38.13
CA PRO A 54 16.88 -15.64 -37.57
C PRO A 54 17.19 -16.12 -36.14
N ALA A 55 16.29 -15.86 -35.20
CA ALA A 55 16.42 -16.38 -33.85
C ALA A 55 16.34 -17.91 -33.84
N PRO A 56 17.04 -18.59 -32.91
CA PRO A 56 16.89 -20.03 -32.73
C PRO A 56 15.45 -20.38 -32.31
N ASP A 57 14.98 -21.56 -32.73
CA ASP A 57 13.68 -22.10 -32.35
C ASP A 57 13.86 -23.52 -31.78
N PRO A 58 13.65 -23.74 -30.47
CA PRO A 58 13.19 -22.77 -29.46
C PRO A 58 14.24 -21.68 -29.15
N LEU A 59 13.80 -20.57 -28.55
CA LEU A 59 14.67 -19.47 -28.10
C LEU A 59 15.69 -19.95 -27.06
N PRO A 60 16.79 -19.20 -26.81
CA PRO A 60 17.74 -19.53 -25.75
C PRO A 60 17.01 -19.69 -24.40
N GLY A 61 17.42 -20.68 -23.60
CA GLY A 61 16.78 -20.99 -22.31
C GLY A 61 15.42 -21.72 -22.41
N ILE A 62 14.83 -21.84 -23.60
CA ILE A 62 13.49 -22.41 -23.77
C ILE A 62 13.52 -23.90 -24.13
N ARG A 63 12.79 -24.68 -23.34
CA ARG A 63 12.51 -26.11 -23.54
C ARG A 63 11.16 -26.33 -24.24
N PRO A 64 10.96 -27.44 -24.97
CA PRO A 64 9.69 -27.71 -25.65
C PRO A 64 8.46 -27.64 -24.73
N GLU A 65 8.56 -28.11 -23.49
CA GLU A 65 7.49 -28.07 -22.50
C GLU A 65 7.10 -26.65 -22.09
N HIS A 66 8.02 -25.68 -22.10
CA HIS A 66 7.75 -24.29 -21.77
C HIS A 66 6.79 -23.63 -22.76
N ARG A 67 6.66 -24.16 -23.99
CA ARG A 67 5.71 -23.66 -24.99
C ARG A 67 4.31 -24.26 -24.84
N THR A 68 4.06 -25.02 -23.79
CA THR A 68 2.77 -25.70 -23.57
C THR A 68 1.98 -25.09 -22.42
N LEU A 69 0.67 -24.94 -22.61
CA LEU A 69 -0.26 -24.52 -21.57
C LEU A 69 -0.21 -25.46 -20.34
N ALA A 70 -0.07 -26.78 -20.56
CA ALA A 70 -0.10 -27.78 -19.50
C ALA A 70 1.04 -27.57 -18.49
N TYR A 71 2.23 -27.22 -18.95
CA TYR A 71 3.36 -26.92 -18.09
C TYR A 71 3.06 -25.72 -17.17
N TRP A 72 2.58 -24.62 -17.75
CA TRP A 72 2.33 -23.38 -17.00
C TRP A 72 1.15 -23.49 -16.04
N LEU A 73 0.10 -24.24 -16.39
CA LEU A 73 -0.98 -24.54 -15.45
C LEU A 73 -0.51 -25.32 -14.22
N GLU A 74 0.54 -26.12 -14.34
CA GLU A 74 1.16 -26.79 -13.20
C GLU A 74 2.05 -25.84 -12.41
N GLN A 75 2.92 -25.07 -13.09
CA GLN A 75 3.82 -24.12 -12.42
C GLN A 75 3.06 -23.08 -11.59
N VAL A 76 1.93 -22.58 -12.11
CA VAL A 76 1.20 -21.51 -11.43
C VAL A 76 0.42 -21.97 -10.20
N ARG A 77 0.33 -23.29 -9.94
CA ARG A 77 -0.29 -23.82 -8.72
C ARG A 77 0.41 -23.34 -7.45
N ARG A 78 1.69 -22.98 -7.52
CA ARG A 78 2.43 -22.42 -6.37
C ARG A 78 1.89 -21.06 -5.93
N TYR A 79 1.22 -20.32 -6.82
CA TYR A 79 0.56 -19.05 -6.50
C TYR A 79 -0.92 -19.23 -6.12
N GLY A 80 -1.38 -20.47 -5.91
CA GLY A 80 -2.76 -20.80 -5.55
C GLY A 80 -3.51 -21.58 -6.64
N ASP A 81 -4.82 -21.76 -6.42
CA ASP A 81 -5.68 -22.47 -7.36
C ASP A 81 -5.80 -21.69 -8.70
N PRO A 82 -5.41 -22.25 -9.85
CA PRO A 82 -5.52 -21.57 -11.14
C PRO A 82 -6.96 -21.18 -11.53
N ASP A 83 -7.96 -21.83 -10.91
CA ASP A 83 -9.39 -21.59 -11.13
C ASP A 83 -9.99 -20.58 -10.12
N ALA A 84 -9.19 -20.08 -9.18
CA ALA A 84 -9.60 -19.00 -8.29
C ALA A 84 -9.96 -17.74 -9.09
N VAL A 85 -11.06 -17.08 -8.70
CA VAL A 85 -11.51 -15.83 -9.31
C VAL A 85 -10.61 -14.70 -8.86
N LEU A 86 -9.84 -14.13 -9.79
CA LEU A 86 -9.03 -12.93 -9.57
C LEU A 86 -9.86 -11.66 -9.71
N MET A 87 -10.79 -11.64 -10.67
CA MET A 87 -11.77 -10.56 -10.84
C MET A 87 -13.12 -11.13 -11.28
N THR A 88 -14.20 -10.68 -10.65
CA THR A 88 -15.57 -10.97 -11.08
C THR A 88 -15.95 -10.12 -12.31
N PRO A 89 -16.98 -10.52 -13.09
CA PRO A 89 -17.49 -9.68 -14.18
C PRO A 89 -17.86 -8.26 -13.75
N GLU A 90 -18.38 -8.09 -12.53
CA GLU A 90 -18.71 -6.79 -11.96
C GLU A 90 -17.47 -5.94 -11.67
N GLN A 91 -16.41 -6.55 -11.10
CA GLN A 91 -15.13 -5.87 -10.89
C GLN A 91 -14.48 -5.48 -12.21
N ILE A 92 -14.57 -6.32 -13.25
CA ILE A 92 -14.05 -6.01 -14.59
C ILE A 92 -14.82 -4.85 -15.21
N ALA A 93 -16.14 -4.81 -15.07
CA ALA A 93 -16.96 -3.70 -15.57
C ALA A 93 -16.64 -2.38 -14.84
N ALA A 94 -16.47 -2.43 -13.52
CA ALA A 94 -16.03 -1.26 -12.74
C ALA A 94 -14.64 -0.79 -13.15
N HIS A 95 -13.71 -1.73 -13.38
CA HIS A 95 -12.37 -1.44 -13.87
C HIS A 95 -12.38 -0.78 -15.24
N ASP A 96 -13.09 -1.35 -16.22
CA ASP A 96 -13.24 -0.79 -17.57
C ASP A 96 -13.86 0.60 -17.53
N ARG A 97 -14.82 0.84 -16.62
CA ARG A 97 -15.40 2.16 -16.38
C ARG A 97 -14.38 3.14 -15.80
N ALA A 98 -13.58 2.73 -14.82
CA ALA A 98 -12.55 3.57 -14.21
C ALA A 98 -11.50 4.02 -15.24
N LEU A 99 -11.05 3.11 -16.10
CA LEU A 99 -10.08 3.44 -17.17
C LEU A 99 -10.61 4.50 -18.14
N ARG A 100 -11.92 4.61 -18.34
CA ARG A 100 -12.54 5.51 -19.34
C ARG A 100 -13.13 6.80 -18.77
N LEU A 101 -13.57 6.79 -17.52
CA LEU A 101 -14.34 7.86 -16.90
C LEU A 101 -13.70 8.42 -15.63
N GLY A 102 -12.52 7.94 -15.23
CA GLY A 102 -11.76 8.50 -14.10
C GLY A 102 -11.25 9.92 -14.39
N ASP A 103 -10.73 10.58 -13.36
CA ASP A 103 -10.21 11.95 -13.44
C ASP A 103 -8.97 12.09 -14.36
N ASP A 104 -8.26 10.97 -14.61
CA ASP A 104 -7.20 10.83 -15.62
C ASP A 104 -7.43 9.53 -16.43
N PRO A 105 -8.29 9.56 -17.45
CA PRO A 105 -8.67 8.36 -18.18
C PRO A 105 -7.49 7.84 -18.99
N VAL A 106 -7.02 6.65 -18.63
CA VAL A 106 -5.95 5.93 -19.34
C VAL A 106 -6.48 5.31 -20.65
N GLY A 107 -7.78 5.02 -20.70
CA GLY A 107 -8.49 4.45 -21.84
C GLY A 107 -9.11 5.51 -22.76
N PRO A 108 -9.39 5.15 -24.04
CA PRO A 108 -10.00 6.06 -24.99
C PRO A 108 -11.47 6.36 -24.64
N THR A 109 -11.95 7.53 -25.08
CA THR A 109 -13.36 7.94 -24.91
C THR A 109 -14.31 6.88 -25.50
N PRO A 110 -15.38 6.48 -24.79
CA PRO A 110 -16.36 5.53 -25.31
C PRO A 110 -16.98 6.00 -26.64
N LEU A 111 -17.13 5.06 -27.59
CA LEU A 111 -17.93 5.29 -28.79
C LEU A 111 -19.40 5.54 -28.38
N GLY A 112 -20.11 6.38 -29.14
CA GLY A 112 -21.48 6.81 -28.84
C GLY A 112 -21.62 7.85 -27.72
N GLY A 113 -20.55 8.12 -26.96
CA GLY A 113 -20.48 9.19 -25.98
C GLY A 113 -20.27 10.57 -26.59
N GLU A 114 -20.39 11.62 -25.78
CA GLU A 114 -20.09 13.00 -26.19
C GLU A 114 -18.64 13.10 -26.68
N LEU A 115 -18.45 13.74 -27.83
CA LEU A 115 -17.15 13.91 -28.44
C LEU A 115 -16.49 15.16 -27.86
N ASP A 116 -15.35 15.01 -27.17
CA ASP A 116 -14.47 16.14 -26.89
C ASP A 116 -13.80 16.59 -28.19
N GLY A 117 -14.47 17.49 -28.89
CA GLY A 117 -13.98 18.04 -30.14
C GLY A 117 -12.67 18.78 -29.98
N ALA A 118 -12.37 19.38 -28.81
CA ALA A 118 -11.13 20.09 -28.59
C ALA A 118 -9.97 19.11 -28.38
N GLY A 119 -10.15 18.09 -27.54
CA GLY A 119 -9.16 17.04 -27.30
C GLY A 119 -8.81 16.26 -28.57
N VAL A 120 -9.82 15.81 -29.34
CA VAL A 120 -9.59 15.11 -30.61
C VAL A 120 -8.86 16.01 -31.62
N ASN A 121 -9.20 17.29 -31.66
CA ASN A 121 -8.51 18.24 -32.53
C ASN A 121 -7.05 18.49 -32.11
N GLY A 122 -6.78 18.54 -30.81
CA GLY A 122 -5.41 18.62 -30.27
C GLY A 122 -4.59 17.38 -30.63
N GLU A 123 -5.13 16.18 -30.45
CA GLU A 123 -4.46 14.92 -30.81
C GLU A 123 -4.12 14.87 -32.31
N ILE A 124 -5.03 15.34 -33.18
CA ILE A 124 -4.78 15.42 -34.63
C ILE A 124 -3.65 16.41 -34.92
N ASP A 125 -3.64 17.58 -34.29
CA ASP A 125 -2.59 18.59 -34.50
C ASP A 125 -1.21 18.08 -34.12
N GLU A 126 -1.09 17.52 -32.92
CA GLU A 126 0.16 16.95 -32.42
C GLU A 126 0.67 15.86 -33.36
N ARG A 127 -0.22 14.97 -33.80
CA ARG A 127 0.16 13.87 -34.68
C ARG A 127 0.59 14.33 -36.07
N LEU A 128 -0.11 15.29 -36.66
CA LEU A 128 0.27 15.85 -37.96
C LEU A 128 1.57 16.67 -37.86
N ALA A 129 1.81 17.37 -36.75
CA ALA A 129 3.06 18.06 -36.48
C ALA A 129 4.24 17.10 -36.34
N TYR A 130 4.06 16.02 -35.57
CA TYR A 130 5.06 14.96 -35.42
C TYR A 130 5.43 14.31 -36.76
N LEU A 131 4.42 13.92 -37.57
CA LEU A 131 4.68 13.35 -38.89
C LEU A 131 5.40 14.34 -39.80
N ARG A 132 5.05 15.62 -39.75
CA ARG A 132 5.73 16.67 -40.54
C ARG A 132 7.21 16.74 -40.18
N GLU A 133 7.54 16.78 -38.89
CA GLU A 133 8.92 16.82 -38.41
C GLU A 133 9.73 15.60 -38.89
N LYS A 134 9.17 14.38 -38.77
CA LYS A 134 9.84 13.14 -39.17
C LYS A 134 10.08 13.06 -40.69
N LEU A 135 9.15 13.54 -41.49
CA LEU A 135 9.30 13.58 -42.95
C LEU A 135 10.30 14.67 -43.39
N GLU A 136 10.25 15.87 -42.79
CA GLU A 136 11.14 16.98 -43.12
C GLU A 136 12.59 16.70 -42.71
N SER A 137 12.81 16.07 -41.55
CA SER A 137 14.14 15.62 -41.14
C SER A 137 14.69 14.49 -42.05
N GLY A 138 13.80 13.73 -42.70
CA GLY A 138 14.17 12.51 -43.44
C GLY A 138 14.32 11.30 -42.53
N ALA A 139 13.82 11.37 -41.30
CA ALA A 139 13.71 10.23 -40.42
C ALA A 139 12.69 9.21 -40.95
N TYR A 140 11.64 9.68 -41.64
CA TYR A 140 10.68 8.83 -42.36
C TYR A 140 10.74 9.06 -43.87
N LEU A 141 10.78 7.96 -44.61
CA LEU A 141 10.86 7.85 -46.07
C LEU A 141 9.68 6.99 -46.57
N ASP A 142 9.46 6.95 -47.88
CA ASP A 142 8.55 5.97 -48.47
C ASP A 142 9.19 4.57 -48.60
N GLU A 143 8.46 3.66 -49.25
CA GLU A 143 8.89 2.27 -49.46
C GLU A 143 10.15 2.15 -50.34
N ASP A 144 10.46 3.15 -51.16
CA ASP A 144 11.64 3.14 -52.02
C ASP A 144 12.84 3.88 -51.37
N GLY A 145 12.67 4.41 -50.15
CA GLY A 145 13.67 5.22 -49.45
C GLY A 145 13.76 6.66 -49.95
N GLU A 146 12.73 7.15 -50.64
CA GLU A 146 12.66 8.52 -51.12
C GLU A 146 11.96 9.45 -50.11
N ARG A 147 12.24 10.75 -50.22
CA ARG A 147 11.60 11.77 -49.37
C ARG A 147 10.14 11.96 -49.81
N VAL A 148 9.23 11.86 -48.85
CA VAL A 148 7.80 12.07 -49.08
C VAL A 148 7.46 13.56 -48.93
N ALA A 149 6.68 14.11 -49.87
CA ALA A 149 6.13 15.47 -49.75
C ALA A 149 5.19 15.57 -48.53
N THR A 150 5.01 16.76 -47.94
CA THR A 150 4.22 16.96 -46.71
C THR A 150 2.89 17.70 -46.93
N ASP A 151 2.52 17.97 -48.18
CA ASP A 151 1.32 18.70 -48.58
C ASP A 151 0.02 18.00 -48.16
N TRP A 152 0.01 16.66 -48.10
CA TRP A 152 -1.13 15.87 -47.62
C TRP A 152 -1.38 15.96 -46.11
N LEU A 153 -0.43 16.49 -45.32
CA LEU A 153 -0.60 16.79 -43.89
C LEU A 153 -1.35 18.12 -43.65
N ALA A 154 -1.76 18.83 -44.71
CA ALA A 154 -2.52 20.06 -44.57
C ALA A 154 -3.84 19.80 -43.83
N ARG A 155 -4.03 20.50 -42.71
CA ARG A 155 -5.21 20.36 -41.85
C ARG A 155 -6.41 21.14 -42.44
N PRO A 156 -7.53 20.49 -42.78
CA PRO A 156 -8.76 21.18 -43.16
C PRO A 156 -9.51 21.70 -41.93
N SER A 157 -10.40 22.68 -42.13
CA SER A 157 -11.44 22.98 -41.14
C SER A 157 -12.47 21.86 -41.19
N VAL A 158 -12.61 21.10 -40.11
CA VAL A 158 -13.42 19.89 -40.08
C VAL A 158 -14.40 19.95 -38.92
N ASP A 159 -15.70 19.94 -39.24
CA ASP A 159 -16.74 19.70 -38.25
C ASP A 159 -16.81 18.20 -37.97
N LEU A 160 -16.55 17.81 -36.72
CA LEU A 160 -16.59 16.40 -36.32
C LEU A 160 -18.05 15.97 -36.12
N ALA A 161 -18.50 15.01 -36.92
CA ALA A 161 -19.86 14.48 -36.88
C ALA A 161 -19.82 12.94 -36.81
N PRO A 162 -19.85 12.34 -35.60
CA PRO A 162 -19.73 10.91 -35.44
C PRO A 162 -20.84 10.11 -36.14
N ASP A 163 -20.46 9.28 -37.11
CA ASP A 163 -21.31 8.28 -37.75
C ASP A 163 -20.87 6.88 -37.35
N LEU A 164 -21.66 6.21 -36.50
CA LEU A 164 -21.36 4.90 -35.94
C LEU A 164 -21.59 3.80 -36.98
N ARG A 165 -20.55 3.00 -37.20
CA ARG A 165 -20.44 1.93 -38.20
C ARG A 165 -19.84 0.68 -37.58
N VAL A 166 -19.93 -0.46 -38.28
CA VAL A 166 -19.23 -1.69 -37.92
C VAL A 166 -18.36 -2.14 -39.09
N ALA A 167 -17.10 -2.50 -38.83
CA ALA A 167 -16.23 -3.06 -39.85
C ALA A 167 -16.73 -4.45 -40.27
N THR A 168 -16.83 -4.72 -41.56
CA THR A 168 -17.29 -6.04 -42.07
C THR A 168 -16.12 -6.95 -42.44
N ALA A 169 -14.90 -6.40 -42.52
CA ALA A 169 -13.65 -7.13 -42.69
C ALA A 169 -12.53 -6.40 -41.91
N HIS A 170 -11.27 -6.85 -42.05
CA HIS A 170 -10.11 -6.17 -41.49
C HIS A 170 -9.93 -4.77 -42.12
N VAL A 171 -9.77 -3.74 -41.29
CA VAL A 171 -9.58 -2.35 -41.72
C VAL A 171 -8.30 -1.79 -41.10
N PRO A 172 -7.26 -1.49 -41.90
CA PRO A 172 -6.08 -0.79 -41.44
C PRO A 172 -6.40 0.63 -40.98
N LEU A 173 -5.88 1.03 -39.82
CA LEU A 173 -5.98 2.38 -39.27
C LEU A 173 -4.61 3.05 -39.29
N ARG A 174 -4.52 4.18 -39.98
CA ARG A 174 -3.28 4.89 -40.28
C ARG A 174 -3.00 6.01 -39.29
N CYS A 175 -1.70 6.25 -39.01
CA CYS A 175 -1.25 7.35 -38.16
C CYS A 175 -1.44 8.70 -38.83
N GLY A 176 -1.30 8.78 -40.16
CA GLY A 176 -1.55 9.98 -40.95
C GLY A 176 -2.56 9.74 -42.06
N PRO A 177 -3.05 10.81 -42.71
CA PRO A 177 -3.95 10.73 -43.86
C PRO A 177 -3.23 10.27 -45.14
N ARG A 178 -2.63 9.08 -45.11
CA ARG A 178 -1.97 8.42 -46.26
C ARG A 178 -2.17 6.91 -46.16
N VAL A 179 -2.43 6.24 -47.29
CA VAL A 179 -2.66 4.78 -47.30
C VAL A 179 -1.34 4.02 -47.34
N GLU A 180 -0.36 4.57 -48.05
CA GLU A 180 0.97 4.01 -48.24
C GLU A 180 1.83 4.15 -46.97
N GLY A 181 2.79 3.24 -46.82
CA GLY A 181 3.61 3.11 -45.62
C GLY A 181 4.71 4.18 -45.50
N LEU A 182 5.23 4.33 -44.28
CA LEU A 182 6.39 5.17 -43.97
C LEU A 182 7.45 4.35 -43.25
N TYR A 183 8.72 4.52 -43.60
CA TYR A 183 9.82 3.68 -43.11
C TYR A 183 11.01 4.52 -42.66
N THR A 184 11.82 3.97 -41.76
CA THR A 184 13.11 4.59 -41.39
C THR A 184 14.15 4.38 -42.50
N PRO A 185 15.31 5.08 -42.48
CA PRO A 185 16.35 4.88 -43.49
C PRO A 185 16.92 3.46 -43.59
N ALA A 186 16.71 2.64 -42.55
CA ALA A 186 17.05 1.22 -42.58
C ALA A 186 16.15 0.38 -43.51
N LEU A 187 15.01 0.93 -43.95
CA LEU A 187 14.03 0.28 -44.85
C LEU A 187 13.59 -1.11 -44.38
N ASP A 188 13.43 -1.29 -43.06
CA ASP A 188 12.78 -2.48 -42.54
C ASP A 188 11.27 -2.41 -42.79
N HIS A 189 10.82 -3.08 -43.85
CA HIS A 189 9.43 -3.09 -44.29
C HIS A 189 8.47 -3.79 -43.32
N ASP A 190 9.00 -4.43 -42.27
CA ASP A 190 8.19 -4.97 -41.18
C ASP A 190 7.62 -3.90 -40.25
N PHE A 191 8.17 -2.69 -40.30
CA PHE A 191 7.79 -1.58 -39.43
C PHE A 191 7.25 -0.38 -40.23
N ASP A 192 6.06 -0.53 -40.80
CA ASP A 192 5.32 0.60 -41.36
C ASP A 192 4.95 1.59 -40.23
N ARG A 193 5.67 2.71 -40.16
CA ARG A 193 5.48 3.79 -39.17
C ARG A 193 4.16 4.53 -39.35
N ASN A 194 3.47 4.34 -40.47
CA ASN A 194 2.13 4.85 -40.70
C ASN A 194 1.03 3.83 -40.32
N ALA A 195 1.37 2.58 -39.96
CA ALA A 195 0.43 1.61 -39.41
C ALA A 195 0.23 1.83 -37.91
N CYS A 196 -0.86 2.52 -37.54
CA CYS A 196 -1.16 2.87 -36.15
C CYS A 196 -1.83 1.71 -35.40
N SER A 197 -2.81 1.10 -36.05
CA SER A 197 -3.67 0.06 -35.47
C SER A 197 -4.51 -0.58 -36.57
N THR A 198 -5.44 -1.44 -36.17
CA THR A 198 -6.43 -2.07 -37.06
C THR A 198 -7.77 -2.19 -36.36
N VAL A 199 -8.84 -2.18 -37.15
CA VAL A 199 -10.20 -2.54 -36.71
C VAL A 199 -10.55 -3.89 -37.33
N ARG A 200 -11.00 -4.84 -36.51
CA ARG A 200 -11.36 -6.19 -36.98
C ARG A 200 -12.78 -6.25 -37.53
N ALA A 201 -13.05 -7.30 -38.29
CA ALA A 201 -14.41 -7.65 -38.64
C ALA A 201 -15.30 -7.73 -37.39
N GLN A 202 -16.47 -7.11 -37.47
CA GLN A 202 -17.49 -6.95 -36.43
C GLN A 202 -17.15 -5.97 -35.30
N GLU A 203 -16.01 -5.27 -35.33
CA GLU A 203 -15.74 -4.20 -34.37
C GLU A 203 -16.43 -2.88 -34.79
N PRO A 204 -17.06 -2.15 -33.85
CA PRO A 204 -17.63 -0.85 -34.15
C PRO A 204 -16.58 0.26 -34.16
N LEU A 205 -16.84 1.28 -34.97
CA LEU A 205 -16.03 2.49 -35.12
C LEU A 205 -16.94 3.67 -35.48
N GLU A 206 -16.47 4.89 -35.31
CA GLU A 206 -17.16 6.09 -35.77
C GLU A 206 -16.34 6.80 -36.84
N LEU A 207 -17.01 7.13 -37.95
CA LEU A 207 -16.48 8.07 -38.93
C LEU A 207 -16.69 9.48 -38.37
N LEU A 208 -15.63 10.23 -38.21
CA LEU A 208 -15.69 11.58 -37.64
C LEU A 208 -15.77 12.63 -38.74
N ALA A 209 -14.99 12.44 -39.81
CA ALA A 209 -14.90 13.40 -40.88
C ALA A 209 -14.24 12.88 -42.15
N ARG A 210 -14.59 13.52 -43.27
CA ARG A 210 -14.01 13.27 -44.58
C ARG A 210 -12.74 14.10 -44.79
N TRP A 211 -11.63 13.46 -45.12
CA TRP A 211 -10.37 14.14 -45.44
C TRP A 211 -10.26 14.50 -46.93
N PRO A 212 -9.57 15.61 -47.31
CA PRO A 212 -9.47 16.09 -48.69
C PRO A 212 -8.97 15.06 -49.71
N ASN A 213 -8.09 14.16 -49.28
CA ASN A 213 -7.45 13.16 -50.15
C ASN A 213 -8.32 11.91 -50.40
N GLY A 214 -9.53 11.83 -49.87
CA GLY A 214 -10.32 10.62 -50.06
C GLY A 214 -10.31 9.63 -48.89
N MET A 215 -9.62 9.91 -47.78
CA MET A 215 -9.69 9.10 -46.56
C MET A 215 -10.75 9.58 -45.55
N TRP A 216 -11.09 8.72 -44.59
CA TRP A 216 -11.91 9.08 -43.42
C TRP A 216 -11.03 9.22 -42.20
N LEU A 217 -11.21 10.31 -41.43
CA LEU A 217 -10.84 10.34 -40.03
C LEU A 217 -11.87 9.50 -39.27
N ALA A 218 -11.39 8.52 -38.52
CA ALA A 218 -12.22 7.58 -37.78
C ALA A 218 -11.66 7.34 -36.37
N ARG A 219 -12.55 6.98 -35.45
CA ARG A 219 -12.15 6.48 -34.13
C ARG A 219 -12.71 5.10 -33.89
N SER A 220 -11.86 4.22 -33.38
CA SER A 220 -12.20 2.89 -32.91
C SER A 220 -12.38 2.91 -31.39
N ARG A 221 -12.65 1.76 -30.78
CA ARG A 221 -12.61 1.58 -29.32
C ARG A 221 -11.21 1.74 -28.70
N TYR A 222 -10.17 1.89 -29.52
CA TYR A 222 -8.79 1.79 -29.07
C TYR A 222 -7.97 3.05 -29.36
N THR A 223 -8.23 3.71 -30.49
CA THR A 223 -7.49 4.89 -30.95
C THR A 223 -8.22 5.62 -32.09
N VAL A 224 -7.81 6.86 -32.35
CA VAL A 224 -8.21 7.70 -33.49
C VAL A 224 -7.16 7.58 -34.61
N GLY A 225 -7.59 7.61 -35.87
CA GLY A 225 -6.68 7.61 -37.02
C GLY A 225 -7.41 7.75 -38.35
N TRP A 226 -6.73 7.44 -39.45
CA TRP A 226 -7.31 7.52 -40.80
C TRP A 226 -7.53 6.15 -41.42
N ILE A 227 -8.66 5.95 -42.08
CA ILE A 227 -8.97 4.74 -42.84
C ILE A 227 -9.21 5.09 -44.32
N ALA A 228 -9.04 4.10 -45.19
CA ALA A 228 -9.33 4.26 -46.61
C ALA A 228 -10.80 4.66 -46.86
N GLY A 229 -11.03 5.42 -47.93
CA GLY A 229 -12.37 5.94 -48.26
C GLY A 229 -13.40 4.86 -48.59
N ASP A 230 -12.92 3.70 -49.05
CA ASP A 230 -13.65 2.51 -49.46
C ASP A 230 -13.52 1.37 -48.44
N ALA A 231 -13.13 1.67 -47.19
CA ALA A 231 -13.04 0.68 -46.13
C ALA A 231 -14.33 -0.16 -46.02
N PRO A 232 -14.22 -1.49 -45.84
CA PRO A 232 -15.37 -2.40 -45.77
C PRO A 232 -16.14 -2.19 -44.46
N LEU A 233 -17.17 -1.35 -44.52
CA LEU A 233 -18.00 -0.95 -43.38
C LEU A 233 -19.49 -1.24 -43.63
N SER A 234 -20.24 -1.44 -42.56
CA SER A 234 -21.71 -1.52 -42.59
C SER A 234 -22.35 -0.17 -42.97
N PRO A 235 -23.66 -0.14 -43.27
CA PRO A 235 -24.46 1.08 -43.16
C PRO A 235 -24.45 1.64 -41.72
N PRO A 236 -24.90 2.89 -41.50
CA PRO A 236 -25.01 3.47 -40.15
C PRO A 236 -25.77 2.56 -39.18
N VAL A 237 -25.26 2.45 -37.95
CA VAL A 237 -25.87 1.60 -36.91
C VAL A 237 -27.26 2.15 -36.51
N PRO A 238 -28.33 1.33 -36.64
CA PRO A 238 -29.68 1.70 -36.21
C PRO A 238 -29.76 2.00 -34.71
N ALA A 239 -30.63 2.95 -34.32
CA ALA A 239 -30.74 3.42 -32.93
C ALA A 239 -31.08 2.29 -31.94
N ASP A 240 -31.93 1.34 -32.33
CA ASP A 240 -32.33 0.17 -31.55
C ASP A 240 -31.20 -0.85 -31.33
N ARG A 241 -30.11 -0.77 -32.11
CA ARG A 241 -28.95 -1.67 -32.02
C ARG A 241 -27.73 -1.06 -31.32
N ARG A 242 -27.72 0.25 -31.10
CA ARG A 242 -26.56 0.98 -30.53
C ARG A 242 -26.13 0.44 -29.17
N ALA A 243 -27.07 0.31 -28.23
CA ALA A 243 -26.77 -0.16 -26.88
C ALA A 243 -26.16 -1.57 -26.87
N ALA A 244 -26.74 -2.50 -27.63
CA ALA A 244 -26.23 -3.87 -27.75
C ALA A 244 -24.80 -3.89 -28.32
N LEU A 245 -24.53 -3.08 -29.36
CA LEU A 245 -23.21 -3.00 -29.97
C LEU A 245 -22.17 -2.37 -29.05
N LEU A 246 -22.50 -1.28 -28.36
CA LEU A 246 -21.54 -0.48 -27.61
C LEU A 246 -21.28 -0.98 -26.19
N GLU A 247 -22.34 -1.35 -25.47
CA GLU A 247 -22.32 -1.61 -24.02
C GLU A 247 -22.75 -3.03 -23.65
N GLY A 248 -23.38 -3.75 -24.59
CA GLY A 248 -23.92 -5.08 -24.37
C GLY A 248 -22.87 -6.17 -24.12
N PRO A 249 -23.29 -7.30 -23.53
CA PRO A 249 -22.42 -8.48 -23.41
C PRO A 249 -22.02 -8.97 -24.81
N ARG A 250 -20.85 -9.58 -24.91
CA ARG A 250 -20.30 -10.09 -26.17
C ARG A 250 -20.06 -11.59 -26.09
N LEU A 251 -20.05 -12.22 -27.25
CA LEU A 251 -19.63 -13.59 -27.46
C LEU A 251 -18.39 -13.60 -28.34
N GLN A 252 -17.31 -14.21 -27.87
CA GLN A 252 -16.13 -14.50 -28.66
C GLN A 252 -16.34 -15.81 -29.42
N VAL A 253 -16.29 -15.73 -30.74
CA VAL A 253 -16.26 -16.88 -31.63
C VAL A 253 -14.85 -17.46 -31.61
N VAL A 254 -14.69 -18.76 -31.32
CA VAL A 254 -13.36 -19.38 -31.18
C VAL A 254 -12.77 -19.72 -32.55
N ASP A 255 -13.55 -20.38 -33.40
CA ASP A 255 -13.12 -20.83 -34.72
C ASP A 255 -13.71 -19.98 -35.85
N ALA A 256 -12.98 -19.87 -36.95
CA ALA A 256 -13.50 -19.18 -38.12
C ALA A 256 -14.75 -19.89 -38.68
N GLN A 257 -15.79 -19.12 -39.00
CA GLN A 257 -17.07 -19.67 -39.49
C GLN A 257 -17.85 -18.64 -40.30
N GLU A 258 -18.76 -19.10 -41.15
CA GLU A 258 -19.76 -18.24 -41.79
C GLU A 258 -21.02 -18.16 -40.92
N LEU A 259 -21.49 -16.94 -40.62
CA LEU A 259 -22.71 -16.74 -39.85
C LEU A 259 -23.52 -15.58 -40.43
N ALA A 260 -24.82 -15.80 -40.64
CA ALA A 260 -25.74 -14.81 -41.21
C ALA A 260 -25.27 -14.21 -42.56
N GLY A 261 -24.46 -14.94 -43.34
CA GLY A 261 -23.88 -14.48 -44.61
C GLY A 261 -22.71 -13.52 -44.45
N ALA A 262 -22.01 -13.54 -43.31
CA ALA A 262 -20.71 -12.91 -43.11
C ALA A 262 -19.67 -13.96 -42.74
N ASP A 263 -18.47 -13.82 -43.31
CA ASP A 263 -17.30 -14.60 -42.90
C ASP A 263 -16.74 -14.01 -41.60
N LEU A 264 -16.74 -14.82 -40.53
CA LEU A 264 -16.24 -14.44 -39.22
C LEU A 264 -14.88 -15.11 -38.99
N PRO A 265 -13.78 -14.34 -38.88
CA PRO A 265 -12.51 -14.87 -38.43
C PRO A 265 -12.59 -15.48 -37.02
N ALA A 266 -11.62 -16.35 -36.71
CA ALA A 266 -11.41 -16.81 -35.35
C ALA A 266 -11.16 -15.62 -34.40
N ASN A 267 -11.68 -15.70 -33.17
CA ASN A 267 -11.62 -14.66 -32.14
C ASN A 267 -12.39 -13.35 -32.47
N THR A 268 -13.40 -13.42 -33.34
CA THR A 268 -14.34 -12.31 -33.55
C THR A 268 -15.30 -12.17 -32.37
N PHE A 269 -15.57 -10.93 -31.96
CA PHE A 269 -16.53 -10.60 -30.90
C PHE A 269 -17.86 -10.13 -31.49
N LEU A 270 -18.95 -10.80 -31.12
CA LEU A 270 -20.30 -10.45 -31.54
C LEU A 270 -21.12 -9.93 -30.35
N PRO A 271 -21.96 -8.88 -30.51
CA PRO A 271 -22.95 -8.51 -29.51
C PRO A 271 -23.90 -9.67 -29.23
N LEU A 272 -24.10 -10.00 -27.96
CA LEU A 272 -25.03 -11.03 -27.49
C LEU A 272 -26.30 -10.36 -26.97
N VAL A 273 -27.45 -10.73 -27.53
CA VAL A 273 -28.77 -10.22 -27.15
C VAL A 273 -29.68 -11.41 -26.85
N GLY A 274 -29.85 -11.72 -25.57
CA GLY A 274 -30.54 -12.95 -25.15
C GLY A 274 -29.78 -14.19 -25.62
N ASP A 275 -30.41 -14.99 -26.48
CA ASP A 275 -29.82 -16.21 -27.07
C ASP A 275 -29.50 -16.04 -28.58
N GLN A 276 -29.35 -14.79 -29.01
CA GLN A 276 -28.99 -14.41 -30.37
C GLN A 276 -27.75 -13.53 -30.38
N VAL A 277 -27.06 -13.49 -31.52
CA VAL A 277 -25.98 -12.54 -31.80
C VAL A 277 -26.35 -11.61 -32.94
N VAL A 278 -25.82 -10.39 -32.90
CA VAL A 278 -26.00 -9.40 -33.97
C VAL A 278 -24.78 -9.45 -34.89
N VAL A 279 -25.00 -9.68 -36.19
CA VAL A 279 -23.95 -9.71 -37.21
C VAL A 279 -24.12 -8.56 -38.18
N ALA A 280 -23.06 -7.78 -38.40
CA ALA A 280 -23.00 -6.70 -39.37
C ALA A 280 -22.51 -7.21 -40.73
N THR A 281 -23.18 -6.77 -41.80
CA THR A 281 -22.87 -7.07 -43.20
C THR A 281 -22.83 -5.76 -44.00
N GLY A 282 -22.33 -5.82 -45.25
CA GLY A 282 -22.33 -4.64 -46.14
C GLY A 282 -23.74 -4.10 -46.44
N ASP A 283 -24.77 -4.94 -46.30
CA ASP A 283 -26.16 -4.57 -46.58
C ASP A 283 -26.98 -4.21 -45.32
N GLY A 284 -26.41 -4.37 -44.12
CA GLY A 284 -27.09 -4.08 -42.85
C GLY A 284 -26.80 -5.09 -41.73
N PHE A 285 -27.68 -5.14 -40.72
CA PHE A 285 -27.53 -5.93 -39.50
C PHE A 285 -28.52 -7.10 -39.48
N ARG A 286 -28.05 -8.28 -39.07
CA ARG A 286 -28.85 -9.52 -39.01
C ARG A 286 -28.72 -10.17 -37.64
N ASP A 287 -29.84 -10.63 -37.10
CA ASP A 287 -29.85 -11.47 -35.91
C ASP A 287 -29.64 -12.92 -36.31
N ALA A 288 -28.75 -13.61 -35.61
CA ALA A 288 -28.49 -15.03 -35.78
C ALA A 288 -28.60 -15.78 -34.44
N PRO A 289 -28.93 -17.07 -34.45
CA PRO A 289 -28.79 -17.91 -33.26
C PRO A 289 -27.36 -17.80 -32.70
N LYS A 290 -27.25 -17.79 -31.37
CA LYS A 290 -25.95 -17.79 -30.68
C LYS A 290 -25.10 -18.99 -31.15
N PRO A 291 -23.92 -18.77 -31.76
CA PRO A 291 -23.02 -19.87 -32.13
C PRO A 291 -22.29 -20.42 -30.90
N ASP A 292 -21.56 -21.52 -31.07
CA ASP A 292 -20.60 -21.97 -30.06
C ASP A 292 -19.52 -20.90 -29.88
N GLY A 293 -19.24 -20.55 -28.62
CA GLY A 293 -18.35 -19.46 -28.30
C GLY A 293 -18.29 -19.17 -26.81
N ILE A 294 -17.42 -18.23 -26.47
CA ILE A 294 -17.09 -17.87 -25.10
C ILE A 294 -17.76 -16.53 -24.76
N PRO A 295 -18.68 -16.45 -23.77
CA PRO A 295 -19.20 -15.18 -23.31
C PRO A 295 -18.08 -14.33 -22.68
N THR A 296 -18.02 -13.05 -23.03
CA THR A 296 -17.01 -12.15 -22.45
C THR A 296 -17.34 -11.74 -21.03
N ALA A 297 -18.63 -11.76 -20.65
CA ALA A 297 -19.06 -11.52 -19.27
C ALA A 297 -18.80 -12.78 -18.41
N ARG A 298 -17.53 -13.04 -18.12
CA ARG A 298 -17.05 -14.19 -17.34
C ARG A 298 -15.97 -13.75 -16.34
N PRO A 299 -15.77 -14.49 -15.23
CA PRO A 299 -14.70 -14.20 -14.31
C PRO A 299 -13.32 -14.30 -14.97
N LEU A 300 -12.39 -13.47 -14.52
CA LEU A 300 -10.98 -13.57 -14.84
C LEU A 300 -10.35 -14.56 -13.83
N THR A 301 -9.89 -15.70 -14.34
CA THR A 301 -9.09 -16.68 -13.59
C THR A 301 -7.75 -16.87 -14.29
N ARG A 302 -6.75 -17.36 -13.55
CA ARG A 302 -5.42 -17.57 -14.14
C ARG A 302 -5.44 -18.62 -15.24
N ARG A 303 -6.16 -19.74 -15.04
CA ARG A 303 -6.38 -20.75 -16.09
C ARG A 303 -6.94 -20.14 -17.36
N ALA A 304 -8.01 -19.37 -17.23
CA ALA A 304 -8.71 -18.77 -18.36
C ALA A 304 -7.82 -17.84 -19.19
N VAL A 305 -7.01 -17.02 -18.51
CA VAL A 305 -6.11 -16.08 -19.20
C VAL A 305 -4.99 -16.82 -19.90
N LEU A 306 -4.41 -17.84 -19.26
CA LEU A 306 -3.38 -18.68 -19.89
C LEU A 306 -3.94 -19.46 -21.09
N GLU A 307 -5.15 -20.01 -21.00
CA GLU A 307 -5.82 -20.66 -22.15
C GLU A 307 -5.94 -19.70 -23.34
N SER A 308 -6.40 -18.47 -23.11
CA SER A 308 -6.51 -17.44 -24.15
C SER A 308 -5.15 -17.04 -24.73
N ALA A 309 -4.11 -16.93 -23.90
CA ALA A 309 -2.78 -16.54 -24.34
C ALA A 309 -2.08 -17.66 -25.14
N PHE A 310 -2.11 -18.90 -24.66
CA PHE A 310 -1.48 -20.05 -25.33
C PHE A 310 -2.23 -20.48 -26.59
N ALA A 311 -3.52 -20.16 -26.74
CA ALA A 311 -4.23 -20.33 -28.01
C ALA A 311 -3.65 -19.47 -29.16
N LEU A 312 -2.84 -18.45 -28.82
CA LEU A 312 -2.18 -17.56 -29.77
C LEU A 312 -0.68 -17.85 -29.93
N GLU A 313 -0.12 -18.83 -29.21
CA GLU A 313 1.30 -19.19 -29.30
C GLU A 313 1.68 -19.58 -30.74
N GLY A 314 2.82 -19.09 -31.19
CA GLY A 314 3.37 -19.35 -32.51
C GLY A 314 2.80 -18.48 -33.63
N GLN A 315 1.77 -17.67 -33.38
CA GLN A 315 1.23 -16.78 -34.42
C GLN A 315 2.22 -15.66 -34.79
N PRO A 316 2.26 -15.22 -36.06
CA PRO A 316 3.20 -14.19 -36.51
C PRO A 316 3.03 -12.85 -35.80
N TYR A 317 4.15 -12.16 -35.59
CA TYR A 317 4.17 -10.77 -35.12
C TYR A 317 3.86 -9.82 -36.28
N GLY A 318 2.96 -8.87 -36.05
CA GLY A 318 2.67 -7.80 -37.01
C GLY A 318 2.58 -6.44 -36.37
N TRP A 319 3.55 -5.59 -36.68
CA TRP A 319 3.58 -4.19 -36.26
C TRP A 319 2.27 -3.48 -36.62
N GLY A 320 1.66 -2.80 -35.66
CA GLY A 320 0.42 -2.06 -35.88
C GLY A 320 -0.79 -2.94 -36.24
N GLY A 321 -0.67 -4.27 -36.23
CA GLY A 321 -1.69 -5.21 -36.69
C GLY A 321 -1.62 -5.57 -38.18
N ARG A 322 -0.47 -5.36 -38.83
CA ARG A 322 -0.22 -5.71 -40.24
C ARG A 322 -0.76 -7.12 -40.57
N GLU A 323 -1.48 -7.24 -41.69
CA GLU A 323 -2.12 -8.50 -42.14
C GLU A 323 -3.08 -9.16 -41.12
N GLY A 324 -3.58 -8.40 -40.14
CA GLY A 324 -4.45 -8.94 -39.08
C GLY A 324 -3.70 -9.68 -37.97
N GLN A 325 -2.37 -9.59 -37.97
CA GLN A 325 -1.48 -10.17 -36.96
C GLN A 325 -1.46 -9.30 -35.69
N ARG A 326 -0.58 -9.63 -34.73
CA ARG A 326 -0.54 -8.99 -33.41
C ARG A 326 0.85 -8.46 -33.10
N ASP A 327 0.92 -7.22 -32.64
CA ASP A 327 2.09 -6.72 -31.91
C ASP A 327 1.94 -6.98 -30.40
N CYS A 328 2.94 -6.58 -29.61
CA CYS A 328 3.02 -6.83 -28.17
C CYS A 328 1.76 -6.40 -27.42
N SER A 329 1.28 -5.19 -27.69
CA SER A 329 0.12 -4.61 -27.00
C SER A 329 -1.21 -5.10 -27.58
N ARG A 330 -1.31 -5.38 -28.89
CA ARG A 330 -2.52 -5.99 -29.47
C ARG A 330 -2.75 -7.42 -28.99
N PHE A 331 -1.68 -8.19 -28.76
CA PHE A 331 -1.76 -9.51 -28.17
C PHE A 331 -2.49 -9.48 -26.81
N LEU A 332 -2.05 -8.62 -25.89
CA LEU A 332 -2.69 -8.47 -24.58
C LEU A 332 -4.12 -7.93 -24.68
N LEU A 333 -4.32 -6.90 -25.52
CA LEU A 333 -5.65 -6.32 -25.77
C LEU A 333 -6.67 -7.40 -26.16
N ASP A 334 -6.31 -8.33 -27.03
CA ASP A 334 -7.20 -9.41 -27.44
C ASP A 334 -7.46 -10.43 -26.34
N VAL A 335 -6.41 -10.84 -25.60
CA VAL A 335 -6.53 -11.79 -24.49
C VAL A 335 -7.53 -11.26 -23.47
N PHE A 336 -7.42 -9.99 -23.08
CA PHE A 336 -8.28 -9.39 -22.06
C PHE A 336 -9.66 -8.97 -22.58
N ALA A 337 -9.81 -8.69 -23.88
CA ALA A 337 -11.12 -8.49 -24.50
C ALA A 337 -12.04 -9.72 -24.35
N GLY A 338 -11.47 -10.92 -24.26
CA GLY A 338 -12.16 -12.18 -23.93
C GLY A 338 -12.89 -12.19 -22.58
N PHE A 339 -12.58 -11.24 -21.70
CA PHE A 339 -13.17 -11.08 -20.36
C PHE A 339 -14.00 -9.79 -20.24
N GLY A 340 -14.16 -9.04 -21.34
CA GLY A 340 -14.83 -7.75 -21.34
C GLY A 340 -13.97 -6.59 -20.84
N LEU A 341 -12.70 -6.82 -20.51
CA LEU A 341 -11.74 -5.79 -20.11
C LEU A 341 -11.12 -5.13 -21.36
N SER A 342 -11.32 -3.82 -21.53
CA SER A 342 -10.80 -3.11 -22.72
C SER A 342 -9.52 -2.37 -22.38
N LEU A 343 -8.39 -3.03 -22.61
CA LEU A 343 -7.09 -2.39 -22.46
C LEU A 343 -6.86 -1.31 -23.53
N PRO A 344 -6.12 -0.22 -23.19
CA PRO A 344 -5.66 0.76 -24.18
C PRO A 344 -4.85 0.13 -25.31
N ARG A 345 -4.75 0.80 -26.48
CA ARG A 345 -4.02 0.25 -27.64
C ARG A 345 -2.51 0.16 -27.44
N HIS A 346 -1.92 1.15 -26.79
CA HIS A 346 -0.46 1.34 -26.72
C HIS A 346 0.11 0.80 -25.41
N SER A 347 1.29 0.17 -25.48
CA SER A 347 1.94 -0.48 -24.33
C SER A 347 2.13 0.44 -23.12
N SER A 348 2.52 1.70 -23.34
CA SER A 348 2.70 2.69 -22.25
C SER A 348 1.40 3.00 -21.49
N ARG A 349 0.26 3.03 -22.19
CA ARG A 349 -1.06 3.20 -21.58
C ARG A 349 -1.52 1.89 -20.91
N GLN A 350 -1.23 0.74 -21.51
CA GLN A 350 -1.51 -0.57 -20.88
C GLN A 350 -0.75 -0.75 -19.57
N ALA A 351 0.47 -0.22 -19.46
CA ALA A 351 1.27 -0.24 -18.23
C ALA A 351 0.57 0.43 -17.04
N MET A 352 -0.35 1.36 -17.31
CA MET A 352 -1.12 2.09 -16.29
C MET A 352 -2.52 1.49 -16.06
N ALA A 353 -2.90 0.45 -16.81
CA ALA A 353 -4.28 -0.06 -16.85
C ALA A 353 -4.57 -1.20 -15.85
N GLY A 354 -3.70 -1.41 -14.86
CA GLY A 354 -3.84 -2.45 -13.84
C GLY A 354 -4.86 -2.13 -12.75
N THR A 355 -5.18 -3.12 -11.91
CA THR A 355 -5.81 -2.90 -10.60
C THR A 355 -4.87 -2.04 -9.75
N PHE A 356 -3.56 -2.31 -9.86
CA PHE A 356 -2.48 -1.49 -9.35
C PHE A 356 -1.24 -1.62 -10.23
N VAL A 357 -0.30 -0.69 -10.05
CA VAL A 357 0.96 -0.60 -10.79
C VAL A 357 2.11 -0.40 -9.81
N ILE A 358 3.24 -1.06 -10.06
CA ILE A 358 4.49 -0.87 -9.33
C ILE A 358 5.50 -0.26 -10.30
N GLU A 359 6.05 0.89 -9.95
CA GLU A 359 7.16 1.50 -10.67
C GLU A 359 8.46 0.86 -10.22
N THR A 360 9.26 0.37 -11.18
CA THR A 360 10.46 -0.42 -10.90
C THR A 360 11.71 0.13 -11.60
N GLY A 361 11.63 1.33 -12.19
CA GLY A 361 12.73 1.93 -12.94
C GLY A 361 14.05 1.96 -12.17
N GLU A 362 13.99 2.30 -10.88
CA GLU A 362 15.16 2.40 -9.99
C GLU A 362 15.45 1.11 -9.20
N ALA A 363 14.60 0.09 -9.30
CA ALA A 363 14.77 -1.16 -8.56
C ALA A 363 15.94 -1.99 -9.14
N THR A 364 16.69 -2.67 -8.28
CA THR A 364 17.72 -3.63 -8.70
C THR A 364 17.11 -4.85 -9.38
N ARG A 365 17.90 -5.59 -10.17
CA ARG A 365 17.45 -6.83 -10.82
C ARG A 365 16.87 -7.85 -9.81
N ARG A 366 17.48 -7.96 -8.63
CA ARG A 366 17.00 -8.85 -7.54
C ARG A 366 15.66 -8.38 -7.00
N GLU A 367 15.52 -7.09 -6.71
CA GLU A 367 14.24 -6.51 -6.26
C GLU A 367 13.13 -6.68 -7.30
N LYS A 368 13.43 -6.47 -8.59
CA LYS A 368 12.48 -6.73 -9.67
C LYS A 368 11.97 -8.16 -9.63
N ALA A 369 12.86 -9.16 -9.59
CA ALA A 369 12.45 -10.57 -9.51
C ALA A 369 11.51 -10.85 -8.32
N MET A 370 11.84 -10.36 -7.12
CA MET A 370 10.99 -10.53 -5.94
C MET A 370 9.63 -9.82 -6.07
N LEU A 371 9.61 -8.62 -6.65
CA LEU A 371 8.38 -7.87 -6.91
C LEU A 371 7.50 -8.60 -7.92
N LEU A 372 8.08 -9.23 -8.96
CA LEU A 372 7.33 -10.02 -9.94
C LEU A 372 6.65 -11.23 -9.30
N GLU A 373 7.37 -11.99 -8.49
CA GLU A 373 6.80 -13.16 -7.79
C GLU A 373 5.66 -12.75 -6.86
N THR A 374 5.88 -11.72 -6.04
CA THR A 374 4.85 -11.19 -5.13
C THR A 374 3.65 -10.63 -5.89
N ALA A 375 3.88 -9.94 -7.01
CA ALA A 375 2.81 -9.40 -7.86
C ALA A 375 1.99 -10.53 -8.51
N ASN A 376 2.63 -11.64 -8.86
CA ASN A 376 1.97 -12.80 -9.45
C ASN A 376 1.07 -13.52 -8.43
N GLU A 377 1.32 -13.44 -7.13
CA GLU A 377 0.36 -13.92 -6.13
C GLU A 377 -0.98 -13.14 -6.17
N ALA A 378 -0.92 -11.84 -6.48
CA ALA A 378 -2.09 -10.95 -6.48
C ALA A 378 -2.91 -10.97 -7.79
N GLY A 379 -2.33 -11.42 -8.91
CA GLY A 379 -3.07 -11.44 -10.17
C GLY A 379 -2.23 -11.71 -11.41
N ILE A 380 -2.81 -11.41 -12.59
CA ILE A 380 -2.08 -11.50 -13.86
C ILE A 380 -1.15 -10.30 -13.98
N VAL A 381 0.12 -10.55 -14.24
CA VAL A 381 1.17 -9.53 -14.27
C VAL A 381 1.55 -9.21 -15.71
N LEU A 382 1.54 -7.91 -16.05
CA LEU A 382 2.07 -7.37 -17.29
C LEU A 382 3.38 -6.64 -17.01
N LEU A 383 4.36 -6.85 -17.87
CA LEU A 383 5.71 -6.31 -17.75
C LEU A 383 5.90 -5.28 -18.86
N HIS A 384 6.18 -4.04 -18.49
CA HIS A 384 6.39 -2.97 -19.45
C HIS A 384 7.78 -2.36 -19.32
N PHE A 385 8.38 -2.12 -20.48
CA PHE A 385 9.51 -1.21 -20.65
C PHE A 385 9.31 -0.43 -21.96
N PRO A 386 9.97 0.73 -22.15
CA PRO A 386 9.77 1.54 -23.34
C PRO A 386 9.88 0.73 -24.64
N GLY A 387 8.79 0.72 -25.41
CA GLY A 387 8.67 0.00 -26.69
C GLY A 387 8.13 -1.43 -26.61
N HIS A 388 7.91 -2.01 -25.43
CA HIS A 388 7.45 -3.40 -25.31
C HIS A 388 6.52 -3.65 -24.11
N ILE A 389 5.69 -4.68 -24.22
CA ILE A 389 4.90 -5.18 -23.11
C ILE A 389 4.73 -6.70 -23.23
N ALA A 390 4.80 -7.40 -22.10
CA ALA A 390 4.71 -8.85 -22.03
C ALA A 390 3.78 -9.31 -20.91
N MET A 391 3.28 -10.54 -20.97
CA MET A 391 2.57 -11.17 -19.86
C MET A 391 3.51 -12.12 -19.12
N TYR A 392 3.71 -11.88 -17.83
CA TYR A 392 4.53 -12.73 -16.98
C TYR A 392 3.85 -14.08 -16.74
N LEU A 393 4.62 -15.16 -16.76
CA LEU A 393 4.13 -16.52 -16.51
C LEU A 393 4.49 -17.04 -15.10
N GLY A 394 5.36 -16.34 -14.39
CA GLY A 394 6.07 -16.87 -13.24
C GLY A 394 7.44 -17.42 -13.64
N GLU A 395 8.17 -17.92 -12.65
CA GLU A 395 9.37 -18.71 -12.91
C GLU A 395 9.07 -20.11 -13.50
N ASP A 396 10.07 -20.69 -14.13
CA ASP A 396 10.05 -22.10 -14.52
C ASP A 396 10.51 -23.02 -13.35
N ALA A 397 10.65 -24.33 -13.60
CA ALA A 397 11.06 -25.29 -12.58
C ALA A 397 12.51 -25.10 -12.07
N GLU A 398 13.33 -24.32 -12.78
CA GLU A 398 14.71 -23.98 -12.42
C GLU A 398 14.79 -22.60 -11.72
N GLY A 399 13.67 -21.89 -11.58
CA GLY A 399 13.61 -20.56 -10.97
C GLY A 399 13.84 -19.42 -11.96
N GLU A 400 13.86 -19.68 -13.27
CA GLU A 400 14.08 -18.64 -14.27
C GLU A 400 12.77 -17.91 -14.59
N PRO A 401 12.71 -16.56 -14.52
CA PRO A 401 11.49 -15.80 -14.77
C PRO A 401 11.14 -15.78 -16.26
N MET A 402 9.89 -16.12 -16.59
CA MET A 402 9.43 -16.31 -17.97
C MET A 402 8.25 -15.41 -18.32
N ALA A 403 8.12 -15.09 -19.61
CA ALA A 403 6.97 -14.36 -20.13
C ALA A 403 6.50 -14.91 -21.48
N ILE A 404 5.21 -14.73 -21.79
CA ILE A 404 4.65 -14.91 -23.14
C ILE A 404 4.32 -13.54 -23.74
N HIS A 405 4.77 -13.30 -24.96
CA HIS A 405 4.61 -12.01 -25.63
C HIS A 405 4.81 -12.11 -27.14
N ALA A 406 4.31 -11.11 -27.86
CA ALA A 406 4.52 -10.93 -29.29
C ALA A 406 5.66 -9.93 -29.49
N PHE A 407 6.78 -10.35 -30.09
CA PHE A 407 7.91 -9.46 -30.29
C PHE A 407 8.70 -9.80 -31.57
N SER A 408 9.38 -8.80 -32.11
CA SER A 408 10.12 -8.90 -33.36
C SER A 408 11.54 -9.39 -33.16
N GLU A 409 12.28 -8.86 -32.18
CA GLU A 409 13.72 -9.11 -32.07
C GLU A 409 14.30 -8.96 -30.65
N TYR A 410 15.50 -9.49 -30.45
CA TYR A 410 16.39 -9.19 -29.32
C TYR A 410 17.85 -9.09 -29.80
N LEU A 411 18.70 -8.41 -29.04
CA LEU A 411 20.12 -8.26 -29.38
C LEU A 411 20.98 -9.33 -28.70
N THR A 412 22.06 -9.74 -29.34
CA THR A 412 23.11 -10.57 -28.74
C THR A 412 24.48 -9.97 -29.06
N PRO A 413 25.34 -9.79 -28.05
CA PRO A 413 26.68 -9.27 -28.28
C PRO A 413 27.52 -10.28 -29.08
N CYS A 414 28.40 -9.76 -29.92
CA CYS A 414 29.39 -10.54 -30.64
C CYS A 414 30.75 -10.51 -29.93
N ASP A 415 31.57 -11.53 -30.15
CA ASP A 415 32.95 -11.56 -29.65
C ASP A 415 33.86 -10.59 -30.43
N GLU A 416 33.51 -10.27 -31.68
CA GLU A 416 34.25 -9.32 -32.51
C GLU A 416 33.81 -7.85 -32.30
N THR A 417 34.76 -6.94 -32.50
CA THR A 417 34.52 -5.49 -32.53
C THR A 417 34.56 -4.96 -33.96
N GLY A 418 33.87 -3.86 -34.20
CA GLY A 418 33.86 -3.19 -35.49
C GLY A 418 35.17 -2.46 -35.79
N PRO A 419 35.25 -1.80 -36.96
CA PRO A 419 36.47 -1.17 -37.47
C PRO A 419 37.06 -0.11 -36.52
N ASP A 420 36.24 0.54 -35.70
CA ASP A 420 36.62 1.58 -34.75
C ASP A 420 36.73 1.05 -33.30
N GLY A 421 36.69 -0.27 -33.11
CA GLY A 421 36.80 -0.94 -31.81
C GLY A 421 35.50 -0.97 -31.00
N GLU A 422 34.38 -0.60 -31.61
CA GLU A 422 33.04 -0.65 -31.03
C GLU A 422 32.52 -2.10 -30.91
N PRO A 423 31.79 -2.45 -29.84
CA PRO A 423 31.18 -3.77 -29.73
C PRO A 423 30.13 -3.97 -30.82
N LEU A 424 30.20 -5.10 -31.54
CA LEU A 424 29.19 -5.47 -32.52
C LEU A 424 28.11 -6.34 -31.88
N GLU A 425 26.90 -6.26 -32.43
CA GLU A 425 25.75 -7.01 -31.92
C GLU A 425 24.87 -7.50 -33.06
N THR A 426 24.32 -8.71 -32.93
CA THR A 426 23.37 -9.28 -33.88
C THR A 426 21.95 -9.05 -33.39
N ALA A 427 21.06 -8.54 -34.26
CA ALA A 427 19.61 -8.52 -34.00
C ALA A 427 18.97 -9.86 -34.43
N ASN A 428 18.50 -10.64 -33.46
CA ASN A 428 17.90 -11.94 -33.69
C ASN A 428 16.39 -11.80 -33.91
N ARG A 429 15.93 -12.11 -35.13
CA ARG A 429 14.55 -12.01 -35.60
C ARG A 429 13.69 -13.17 -35.11
N VAL A 430 12.72 -12.89 -34.25
CA VAL A 430 11.78 -13.82 -33.63
C VAL A 430 10.43 -13.81 -34.36
N ASP A 431 9.89 -12.62 -34.58
CA ASP A 431 8.69 -12.29 -35.37
C ASP A 431 7.45 -13.16 -35.09
N ARG A 432 7.19 -13.49 -33.81
CA ARG A 432 6.04 -14.30 -33.41
C ARG A 432 5.63 -14.07 -31.95
N ILE A 433 4.47 -14.61 -31.60
CA ILE A 433 4.04 -14.82 -30.21
C ILE A 433 4.76 -16.06 -29.68
N THR A 434 5.57 -15.92 -28.64
CA THR A 434 6.22 -17.08 -28.03
C THR A 434 6.62 -16.81 -26.57
N VAL A 435 7.15 -17.85 -25.92
CA VAL A 435 7.66 -17.78 -24.55
C VAL A 435 9.15 -17.46 -24.59
N SER A 436 9.60 -16.54 -23.75
CA SER A 436 11.03 -16.27 -23.50
C SER A 436 11.32 -16.23 -22.01
N ASP A 437 12.58 -16.50 -21.63
CA ASP A 437 13.09 -16.03 -20.35
C ASP A 437 13.22 -14.49 -20.37
N LEU A 438 13.33 -13.88 -19.19
CA LEU A 438 13.57 -12.45 -19.05
C LEU A 438 15.06 -12.07 -19.08
N ASN A 439 15.96 -13.04 -19.18
CA ASN A 439 17.41 -12.82 -19.31
C ASN A 439 17.80 -12.55 -20.78
N LEU A 440 16.90 -12.77 -21.72
CA LEU A 440 17.12 -12.59 -23.15
C LEU A 440 17.63 -11.18 -23.46
N GLY A 441 18.80 -11.11 -24.11
CA GLY A 441 19.50 -9.85 -24.38
C GLY A 441 20.58 -9.48 -23.36
N GLU A 442 20.88 -10.36 -22.40
CA GLU A 442 21.96 -10.16 -21.43
C GLU A 442 23.27 -9.73 -22.12
N LYS A 443 23.98 -8.77 -21.52
CA LYS A 443 25.25 -8.21 -22.00
C LYS A 443 25.19 -7.47 -23.34
N SER A 444 24.02 -7.34 -23.96
CA SER A 444 23.83 -6.43 -25.09
C SER A 444 23.71 -4.98 -24.64
N SER A 445 23.81 -4.05 -25.58
CA SER A 445 23.60 -2.61 -25.42
C SER A 445 22.19 -2.26 -24.94
N ARG A 446 21.20 -3.11 -25.26
CA ARG A 446 19.82 -2.99 -24.77
C ARG A 446 19.59 -3.68 -23.43
N THR A 447 20.56 -4.45 -22.93
CA THR A 447 20.47 -5.33 -21.75
C THR A 447 19.33 -6.36 -21.81
N ASP A 448 19.25 -7.23 -20.80
CA ASP A 448 18.19 -8.23 -20.68
C ASP A 448 16.81 -7.59 -20.40
N PHE A 449 15.73 -8.32 -20.66
CA PHE A 449 14.36 -7.81 -20.44
C PHE A 449 14.06 -7.50 -18.99
N LEU A 450 14.48 -8.33 -18.02
CA LEU A 450 14.23 -8.11 -16.59
C LEU A 450 14.80 -6.76 -16.14
N SER A 451 16.04 -6.46 -16.51
CA SER A 451 16.71 -5.19 -16.17
C SER A 451 15.98 -3.97 -16.73
N ARG A 452 15.31 -4.09 -17.88
CA ARG A 452 14.64 -2.97 -18.56
C ARG A 452 13.26 -2.65 -18.03
N ILE A 453 12.60 -3.56 -17.31
CA ILE A 453 11.23 -3.36 -16.81
C ILE A 453 11.18 -2.08 -15.99
N THR A 454 10.26 -1.18 -16.37
CA THR A 454 10.02 0.06 -15.64
C THR A 454 8.68 0.02 -14.90
N HIS A 455 7.73 -0.78 -15.36
CA HIS A 455 6.41 -0.91 -14.74
C HIS A 455 5.98 -2.37 -14.68
N VAL A 456 5.42 -2.74 -13.52
CA VAL A 456 4.77 -4.03 -13.27
C VAL A 456 3.29 -3.75 -13.02
N THR A 457 2.44 -4.20 -13.92
CA THR A 457 1.00 -3.93 -13.90
C THR A 457 0.25 -5.19 -13.48
N VAL A 458 -0.62 -5.11 -12.48
CA VAL A 458 -1.34 -6.29 -11.98
C VAL A 458 -2.83 -6.18 -12.24
N LEU A 459 -3.41 -7.19 -12.88
CA LEU A 459 -4.86 -7.37 -13.07
C LEU A 459 -5.33 -8.50 -12.16
N GLY A 460 -5.98 -8.13 -11.05
CA GLY A 460 -6.39 -9.09 -10.03
C GLY A 460 -6.87 -8.43 -8.74
N THR A 461 -6.50 -9.03 -7.61
CA THR A 461 -6.88 -8.58 -6.27
C THR A 461 -6.09 -7.34 -5.83
N ALA A 462 -6.38 -6.83 -4.63
CA ALA A 462 -5.56 -5.79 -4.00
C ALA A 462 -4.10 -6.25 -3.80
N PRO A 463 -3.12 -5.32 -3.74
CA PRO A 463 -1.67 -5.60 -3.68
C PRO A 463 -1.23 -6.43 -2.47
N GLY A 464 -2.05 -6.51 -1.43
CA GLY A 464 -1.68 -7.16 -0.20
C GLY A 464 -0.57 -6.40 0.55
N ALA A 465 -0.18 -6.93 1.70
CA ALA A 465 0.65 -6.18 2.63
C ALA A 465 2.12 -6.04 2.18
N ALA A 466 2.58 -6.90 1.27
CA ALA A 466 3.93 -6.84 0.70
C ALA A 466 4.09 -5.74 -0.35
N LEU A 467 3.04 -5.47 -1.13
CA LEU A 467 3.11 -4.50 -2.23
C LEU A 467 2.41 -3.17 -1.91
N ARG A 468 1.59 -3.07 -0.85
CA ARG A 468 0.80 -1.87 -0.54
C ARG A 468 1.62 -0.56 -0.45
N GLY A 469 2.86 -0.60 0.04
CA GLY A 469 3.73 0.59 0.09
C GLY A 469 4.54 0.84 -1.18
N ALA A 470 4.54 -0.09 -2.14
CA ALA A 470 5.26 -0.01 -3.40
C ALA A 470 4.34 0.12 -4.63
N ALA A 471 3.04 -0.09 -4.45
CA ALA A 471 2.05 -0.12 -5.52
C ALA A 471 1.14 1.10 -5.46
N THR A 472 0.85 1.65 -6.64
CA THR A 472 -0.17 2.68 -6.84
C THR A 472 -1.45 2.00 -7.32
N MET A 473 -2.51 2.08 -6.52
CA MET A 473 -3.84 1.58 -6.90
C MET A 473 -4.43 2.46 -8.02
N ARG A 474 -5.19 1.85 -8.94
CA ARG A 474 -5.99 2.66 -9.87
C ARG A 474 -7.05 3.48 -9.11
N PRO A 475 -7.48 4.63 -9.65
CA PRO A 475 -8.68 5.30 -9.17
C PRO A 475 -9.91 4.39 -9.24
N ALA A 476 -10.85 4.60 -8.32
CA ALA A 476 -12.16 3.97 -8.39
C ALA A 476 -12.99 4.56 -9.52
N ALA A 477 -13.88 3.76 -10.11
CA ALA A 477 -14.90 4.30 -11.01
C ALA A 477 -15.89 5.17 -10.21
N PRO A 478 -16.36 6.30 -10.76
CA PRO A 478 -17.34 7.15 -10.09
C PRO A 478 -18.58 6.36 -9.66
N VAL A 479 -18.80 6.32 -8.35
CA VAL A 479 -19.93 5.67 -7.69
C VAL A 479 -21.20 6.46 -7.99
N SER A 480 -22.23 5.72 -8.38
CA SER A 480 -23.56 6.28 -8.63
C SER A 480 -24.44 6.07 -7.40
N ARG A 481 -25.31 7.04 -7.11
CA ARG A 481 -26.30 6.88 -6.04
C ARG A 481 -27.20 5.68 -6.36
N PRO A 482 -27.38 4.71 -5.42
CA PRO A 482 -28.37 3.67 -5.57
C PRO A 482 -29.77 4.27 -5.77
N ALA A 483 -30.60 3.62 -6.59
CA ALA A 483 -32.02 3.99 -6.69
C ALA A 483 -32.71 3.87 -5.32
N ASP A 484 -33.76 4.64 -5.07
CA ASP A 484 -34.43 4.68 -3.76
C ASP A 484 -35.06 3.33 -3.34
N ASP A 485 -35.33 2.47 -4.32
CA ASP A 485 -35.86 1.11 -4.17
C ASP A 485 -34.77 0.02 -4.24
N ALA A 486 -33.52 0.38 -4.52
CA ALA A 486 -32.38 -0.55 -4.52
C ALA A 486 -31.94 -0.86 -3.08
N THR A 487 -31.41 -2.06 -2.87
CA THR A 487 -30.82 -2.45 -1.58
C THR A 487 -29.54 -1.65 -1.33
N CYS A 488 -29.54 -0.86 -0.26
CA CYS A 488 -28.39 -0.10 0.24
C CYS A 488 -28.13 -0.57 1.67
N GLU A 489 -27.17 -1.48 1.79
CA GLU A 489 -26.86 -2.17 3.04
C GLU A 489 -25.36 -2.17 3.27
N ASP A 490 -24.98 -2.21 4.54
CA ASP A 490 -23.63 -2.44 5.01
C ASP A 490 -23.57 -3.79 5.76
N THR A 491 -22.40 -4.16 6.26
CA THR A 491 -22.20 -5.44 6.96
C THR A 491 -21.24 -5.26 8.13
N LEU A 492 -21.17 -6.26 9.02
CA LEU A 492 -20.14 -6.27 10.09
C LEU A 492 -18.70 -6.30 9.54
N ASP A 493 -18.51 -6.69 8.28
CA ASP A 493 -17.20 -6.72 7.62
C ASP A 493 -16.86 -5.40 6.94
N ALA A 494 -17.86 -4.63 6.50
CA ALA A 494 -17.73 -3.32 5.90
C ALA A 494 -18.94 -2.44 6.31
N ALA A 495 -18.75 -1.54 7.27
CA ALA A 495 -19.83 -0.82 7.95
C ALA A 495 -19.72 0.70 7.77
N VAL A 496 -20.88 1.36 7.64
CA VAL A 496 -20.98 2.83 7.57
C VAL A 496 -21.38 3.39 8.94
N PHE A 497 -20.66 4.40 9.39
CA PHE A 497 -20.89 5.12 10.63
C PHE A 497 -21.03 6.62 10.37
N ARG A 498 -21.64 7.30 11.34
CA ARG A 498 -21.86 8.74 11.31
C ARG A 498 -21.56 9.40 12.64
N SER A 499 -21.02 10.60 12.58
CA SER A 499 -20.87 11.49 13.74
C SER A 499 -21.41 12.89 13.38
N PRO A 500 -22.29 13.49 14.19
CA PRO A 500 -22.81 12.99 15.46
C PRO A 500 -23.78 11.80 15.29
N TRP A 501 -24.03 11.05 16.37
CA TRP A 501 -24.94 9.89 16.39
C TRP A 501 -26.32 10.20 15.79
N ARG A 502 -26.81 11.42 16.08
CA ARG A 502 -28.01 12.03 15.50
C ARG A 502 -27.58 13.22 14.64
N PRO A 503 -27.28 13.01 13.36
CA PRO A 503 -26.90 14.09 12.45
C PRO A 503 -27.90 15.22 12.47
N ASN A 504 -27.40 16.46 12.45
CA ASN A 504 -28.21 17.64 12.48
C ASN A 504 -27.53 18.82 11.78
N THR A 505 -28.31 19.85 11.44
CA THR A 505 -27.84 21.02 10.69
C THR A 505 -26.96 22.00 11.49
N GLU A 506 -26.76 21.79 12.80
CA GLU A 506 -26.00 22.71 13.69
C GLU A 506 -24.59 22.18 14.01
N GLN A 507 -24.20 21.05 13.42
CA GLN A 507 -22.89 20.43 13.54
C GLN A 507 -22.48 19.85 12.19
N PRO A 508 -21.18 19.80 11.89
CA PRO A 508 -20.74 19.08 10.71
C PRO A 508 -21.03 17.58 10.83
N LEU A 509 -21.23 16.94 9.69
CA LEU A 509 -21.50 15.52 9.57
C LEU A 509 -20.24 14.81 9.10
N ARG A 510 -19.71 13.90 9.93
CA ARG A 510 -18.68 12.96 9.52
C ARG A 510 -19.32 11.64 9.13
N VAL A 511 -18.95 11.12 7.96
CA VAL A 511 -19.25 9.76 7.51
C VAL A 511 -17.95 8.97 7.55
N ILE A 512 -17.98 7.80 8.19
CA ILE A 512 -16.81 6.94 8.41
C ILE A 512 -17.18 5.54 7.93
N VAL A 513 -16.38 4.93 7.09
CA VAL A 513 -16.59 3.57 6.61
C VAL A 513 -15.37 2.75 6.97
N THR A 514 -15.56 1.62 7.66
CA THR A 514 -14.47 0.68 7.97
C THR A 514 -14.69 -0.64 7.27
N ALA A 515 -13.61 -1.27 6.79
CA ALA A 515 -13.61 -2.55 6.11
C ALA A 515 -12.53 -3.48 6.68
N THR A 516 -12.90 -4.74 6.94
CA THR A 516 -12.01 -5.73 7.54
C THR A 516 -10.94 -6.23 6.55
N GLN A 517 -11.31 -6.27 5.28
CA GLN A 517 -10.43 -6.69 4.18
C GLN A 517 -10.20 -5.51 3.25
N ASP A 518 -9.09 -5.56 2.51
CA ASP A 518 -8.75 -4.53 1.54
C ASP A 518 -9.82 -4.55 0.44
N PRO A 519 -10.65 -3.49 0.31
CA PRO A 519 -11.74 -3.50 -0.65
C PRO A 519 -11.28 -3.31 -2.10
N GLY A 520 -9.97 -3.18 -2.33
CA GLY A 520 -9.38 -2.81 -3.61
C GLY A 520 -9.67 -1.35 -3.97
N PRO A 521 -9.70 -0.99 -5.26
CA PRO A 521 -10.09 0.36 -5.68
C PRO A 521 -11.51 0.66 -5.18
N VAL A 522 -11.66 1.71 -4.38
CA VAL A 522 -12.96 2.24 -3.92
C VAL A 522 -12.89 3.75 -3.72
N GLU A 523 -14.03 4.40 -3.78
CA GLU A 523 -14.23 5.77 -3.31
C GLU A 523 -15.39 5.84 -2.32
N LEU A 524 -15.34 6.79 -1.40
CA LEU A 524 -16.46 7.17 -0.54
C LEU A 524 -17.24 8.31 -1.19
N ALA A 525 -18.46 8.04 -1.66
CA ALA A 525 -19.37 9.02 -2.21
C ALA A 525 -20.52 9.33 -1.24
N ILE A 526 -20.77 10.62 -1.01
CA ILE A 526 -21.86 11.11 -0.17
C ILE A 526 -22.85 11.89 -1.04
N PHE A 527 -24.14 11.57 -0.92
CA PHE A 527 -25.23 12.22 -1.66
C PHE A 527 -26.16 12.95 -0.71
N ASP A 528 -26.46 14.21 -1.05
CA ASP A 528 -27.36 15.08 -0.32
C ASP A 528 -28.85 14.69 -0.51
N PRO A 529 -29.79 15.35 0.19
CA PRO A 529 -31.22 15.03 0.07
C PRO A 529 -31.82 15.25 -1.32
N GLU A 530 -31.20 16.07 -2.17
CA GLU A 530 -31.59 16.26 -3.57
C GLU A 530 -30.96 15.20 -4.49
N GLY A 531 -30.12 14.31 -3.95
CA GLY A 531 -29.43 13.27 -4.69
C GLY A 531 -28.16 13.73 -5.38
N ARG A 532 -27.67 14.94 -5.08
CA ARG A 532 -26.43 15.47 -5.65
C ARG A 532 -25.25 14.96 -4.85
N ARG A 533 -24.16 14.60 -5.54
CA ARG A 533 -22.90 14.24 -4.90
C ARG A 533 -22.32 15.47 -4.21
N VAL A 534 -21.87 15.29 -2.98
CA VAL A 534 -21.18 16.32 -2.20
C VAL A 534 -19.69 16.20 -2.42
N ASP A 535 -19.07 17.31 -2.82
CA ASP A 535 -17.63 17.39 -3.05
C ASP A 535 -16.92 17.74 -1.73
N VAL A 536 -16.34 16.72 -1.09
CA VAL A 536 -15.58 16.82 0.16
C VAL A 536 -14.35 15.92 0.09
N PRO A 537 -13.22 16.34 0.69
CA PRO A 537 -12.04 15.49 0.78
C PRO A 537 -12.37 14.18 1.51
N VAL A 538 -11.92 13.07 0.92
CA VAL A 538 -11.97 11.74 1.55
C VAL A 538 -10.58 11.43 2.10
N HIS A 539 -10.54 11.06 3.38
CA HIS A 539 -9.34 10.66 4.08
C HIS A 539 -9.31 9.13 4.19
N GLU A 540 -8.16 8.52 3.83
CA GLU A 540 -7.90 7.10 4.02
C GLU A 540 -6.98 6.87 5.23
N LEU A 541 -7.26 5.81 5.99
CA LEU A 541 -6.36 5.22 6.99
C LEU A 541 -5.91 3.84 6.50
N GLY A 542 -4.76 3.38 7.00
CA GLY A 542 -4.18 2.10 6.61
C GLY A 542 -5.03 0.92 7.05
N GLY A 543 -4.49 -0.30 7.00
CA GLY A 543 -5.22 -1.45 7.50
C GLY A 543 -4.36 -2.70 7.68
N PRO A 544 -4.94 -3.77 8.24
CA PRO A 544 -6.36 -3.89 8.63
C PRO A 544 -6.69 -3.27 10.03
N PRO A 545 -7.90 -2.72 10.22
CA PRO A 545 -8.97 -2.53 9.24
C PRO A 545 -8.71 -1.32 8.34
N PHE A 546 -9.20 -1.34 7.11
CA PHE A 546 -9.12 -0.22 6.16
C PHE A 546 -10.23 0.78 6.44
N THR A 547 -9.94 2.08 6.44
CA THR A 547 -10.93 3.10 6.80
C THR A 547 -10.93 4.27 5.82
N TYR A 548 -12.13 4.74 5.49
CA TYR A 548 -12.37 5.92 4.68
C TYR A 548 -13.31 6.84 5.43
N TRP A 549 -13.02 8.14 5.50
CA TRP A 549 -13.94 9.09 6.12
C TRP A 549 -13.92 10.45 5.44
N ALA A 550 -15.05 11.15 5.51
CA ALA A 550 -15.20 12.51 5.01
C ALA A 550 -16.07 13.33 5.95
N GLU A 551 -15.85 14.65 5.98
CA GLU A 551 -16.64 15.58 6.78
C GLU A 551 -17.37 16.58 5.88
N VAL A 552 -18.69 16.68 6.07
CA VAL A 552 -19.56 17.68 5.46
C VAL A 552 -19.74 18.82 6.46
N PRO A 553 -19.17 20.01 6.23
CA PRO A 553 -19.20 21.12 7.19
C PRO A 553 -20.62 21.60 7.55
N GLU A 554 -21.51 21.68 6.57
CA GLU A 554 -22.86 22.23 6.74
C GLU A 554 -23.89 21.29 6.12
N PRO A 555 -24.29 20.20 6.82
CA PRO A 555 -25.23 19.24 6.25
C PRO A 555 -26.65 19.82 6.20
N ALA A 556 -27.29 19.71 5.03
CA ALA A 556 -28.70 20.03 4.84
C ALA A 556 -29.64 19.04 5.55
N GLN A 557 -30.80 19.51 6.00
CA GLN A 557 -31.85 18.66 6.56
C GLN A 557 -32.41 17.72 5.48
N GLY A 558 -32.52 16.42 5.77
CA GLY A 558 -33.14 15.46 4.87
C GLY A 558 -32.52 14.07 4.93
N ARG A 559 -32.82 13.23 3.94
CA ARG A 559 -32.27 11.87 3.80
C ARG A 559 -31.00 11.92 2.96
N TRP A 560 -29.89 11.49 3.54
CA TRP A 560 -28.59 11.38 2.90
C TRP A 560 -28.30 9.93 2.53
N THR A 561 -27.37 9.73 1.59
CA THR A 561 -26.87 8.40 1.23
C THR A 561 -25.34 8.43 1.21
N ALA A 562 -24.71 7.49 1.91
CA ALA A 562 -23.26 7.27 1.83
C ALA A 562 -22.99 5.91 1.18
N VAL A 563 -22.03 5.86 0.28
CA VAL A 563 -21.66 4.66 -0.46
C VAL A 563 -20.14 4.57 -0.53
N LEU A 564 -19.57 3.46 -0.08
CA LEU A 564 -18.21 3.06 -0.40
C LEU A 564 -18.28 2.06 -1.55
N GLY A 565 -17.63 2.33 -2.68
CA GLY A 565 -17.74 1.45 -3.84
C GLY A 565 -16.82 1.80 -5.00
N ASP A 566 -16.98 1.06 -6.09
CA ASP A 566 -16.23 1.19 -7.34
C ASP A 566 -17.22 1.08 -8.50
N GLY A 567 -17.67 2.24 -8.99
CA GLY A 567 -18.75 2.32 -9.96
C GLY A 567 -20.05 1.68 -9.42
N PRO A 568 -20.62 0.65 -10.10
CA PRO A 568 -21.83 -0.02 -9.63
C PRO A 568 -21.59 -1.01 -8.48
N ARG A 569 -20.33 -1.36 -8.20
CA ARG A 569 -19.98 -2.29 -7.14
C ARG A 569 -19.98 -1.57 -5.80
N HIS A 570 -20.97 -1.86 -4.95
CA HIS A 570 -21.04 -1.27 -3.61
C HIS A 570 -20.41 -2.21 -2.57
N VAL A 571 -19.47 -1.68 -1.78
CA VAL A 571 -18.83 -2.39 -0.66
C VAL A 571 -19.62 -2.18 0.63
N ALA A 572 -20.07 -0.95 0.87
CA ALA A 572 -20.94 -0.60 1.99
C ALA A 572 -21.84 0.57 1.60
N CYS A 573 -23.09 0.56 2.03
CA CYS A 573 -24.06 1.60 1.72
C CYS A 573 -25.00 1.86 2.88
N GLU A 574 -25.26 3.12 3.21
CA GLU A 574 -26.27 3.47 4.22
C GLU A 574 -27.09 4.70 3.79
N HIS A 575 -28.40 4.65 4.07
CA HIS A 575 -29.26 5.82 4.09
C HIS A 575 -29.49 6.31 5.52
N PHE A 576 -29.30 7.61 5.77
CA PHE A 576 -29.50 8.19 7.10
C PHE A 576 -30.15 9.57 7.05
N GLY A 577 -30.76 10.00 8.15
CA GLY A 577 -31.45 11.29 8.24
C GLY A 577 -30.64 12.36 8.98
N VAL A 578 -30.68 13.59 8.48
CA VAL A 578 -30.18 14.80 9.15
C VAL A 578 -31.36 15.63 9.66
N ALA A 579 -31.41 15.84 10.97
CA ALA A 579 -32.47 16.59 11.64
C ALA A 579 -32.23 18.11 11.63
N ARG A 580 -33.29 18.89 11.84
CA ARG A 580 -33.17 20.35 12.01
C ARG A 580 -32.78 20.67 13.46
N GLY A 581 -31.54 21.09 13.66
CA GLY A 581 -30.98 21.50 14.95
C GLY A 581 -30.56 20.36 15.89
N LYS A 582 -29.76 20.69 16.92
CA LYS A 582 -29.25 19.70 17.88
C LYS A 582 -30.38 19.01 18.65
N PRO A 583 -30.26 17.69 18.93
CA PRO A 583 -31.17 17.02 19.84
C PRO A 583 -31.04 17.62 21.24
N ARG A 584 -32.17 17.76 21.97
CA ARG A 584 -32.11 18.12 23.39
C ARG A 584 -31.46 16.98 24.17
N ALA A 585 -30.56 17.33 25.09
CA ALA A 585 -30.01 16.38 26.05
C ALA A 585 -31.13 15.82 26.93
N ASP A 586 -31.18 14.49 27.07
CA ASP A 586 -32.09 13.84 27.99
C ASP A 586 -31.66 14.11 29.44
N GLY A 587 -32.62 14.32 30.34
CA GLY A 587 -32.33 14.46 31.76
C GLY A 587 -31.83 13.14 32.37
N ARG A 588 -30.78 13.20 33.18
CA ARG A 588 -30.20 12.03 33.86
C ARG A 588 -30.86 11.80 35.23
N ALA A 589 -31.20 10.54 35.54
CA ALA A 589 -31.66 10.16 36.88
C ALA A 589 -30.49 10.03 37.87
N ALA A 590 -30.71 10.37 39.13
CA ALA A 590 -29.72 10.18 40.20
C ALA A 590 -29.42 8.69 40.41
N ASN A 591 -28.15 8.34 40.69
CA ASN A 591 -27.66 6.97 40.89
C ASN A 591 -27.91 6.02 39.70
N ALA A 592 -27.98 6.56 38.47
CA ALA A 592 -28.04 5.76 37.26
C ALA A 592 -26.65 5.17 36.88
N PRO A 593 -26.61 4.06 36.11
CA PRO A 593 -25.42 3.59 35.41
C PRO A 593 -24.69 4.72 34.69
N ALA A 594 -23.35 4.71 34.64
CA ALA A 594 -22.58 5.69 33.87
C ALA A 594 -23.16 5.88 32.45
N TRP A 595 -23.48 4.77 31.77
CA TRP A 595 -24.40 4.73 30.63
C TRP A 595 -25.02 3.33 30.48
N ASP A 596 -26.22 3.24 29.90
CA ASP A 596 -26.81 1.95 29.49
C ASP A 596 -26.31 1.56 28.07
N PRO A 597 -25.76 0.34 27.87
CA PRO A 597 -25.29 -0.07 26.56
C PRO A 597 -26.41 -0.21 25.52
N THR A 598 -26.25 0.45 24.37
CA THR A 598 -27.15 0.35 23.22
C THR A 598 -26.52 -0.32 22.00
N TRP A 599 -25.20 -0.43 21.98
CA TRP A 599 -24.41 -1.11 20.96
C TRP A 599 -23.70 -2.33 21.55
N ALA A 600 -23.06 -3.14 20.71
CA ALA A 600 -22.27 -4.31 21.12
C ALA A 600 -20.86 -4.26 20.53
N TRP A 601 -19.90 -4.87 21.22
CA TRP A 601 -18.58 -5.12 20.64
C TRP A 601 -18.71 -6.24 19.62
N GLU A 602 -18.50 -5.90 18.36
CA GLU A 602 -18.57 -6.76 17.19
C GLU A 602 -17.46 -6.35 16.22
N ARG A 603 -17.40 -6.96 15.04
CA ARG A 603 -16.30 -6.73 14.11
C ARG A 603 -16.24 -5.27 13.62
N ASP A 604 -17.38 -4.70 13.30
CA ASP A 604 -17.56 -3.32 12.85
C ASP A 604 -17.15 -2.29 13.92
N THR A 605 -17.58 -2.48 15.18
CA THR A 605 -17.25 -1.55 16.28
C THR A 605 -15.81 -1.70 16.76
N GLU A 606 -15.23 -2.89 16.69
CA GLU A 606 -13.79 -3.08 16.86
C GLU A 606 -12.97 -2.44 15.73
N ASN A 607 -13.48 -2.51 14.50
CA ASN A 607 -12.83 -1.83 13.37
C ASN A 607 -12.89 -0.31 13.52
N LEU A 608 -14.04 0.23 13.92
CA LEU A 608 -14.18 1.66 14.21
C LEU A 608 -13.32 2.10 15.41
N TYR A 609 -13.14 1.26 16.44
CA TYR A 609 -12.21 1.54 17.53
C TYR A 609 -10.77 1.63 17.03
N SER A 610 -10.37 0.72 16.14
CA SER A 610 -9.04 0.74 15.52
C SER A 610 -8.85 2.02 14.70
N ALA A 611 -9.82 2.38 13.86
CA ALA A 611 -9.82 3.63 13.09
C ALA A 611 -9.72 4.88 13.97
N PHE A 612 -10.46 4.91 15.09
CA PHE A 612 -10.40 5.99 16.07
C PHE A 612 -8.99 6.14 16.65
N VAL A 613 -8.38 5.05 17.10
CA VAL A 613 -7.00 5.08 17.65
C VAL A 613 -6.00 5.53 16.59
N GLU A 614 -6.10 5.01 15.37
CA GLU A 614 -5.18 5.36 14.28
C GLU A 614 -5.26 6.84 13.89
N GLN A 615 -6.47 7.37 13.68
CA GLN A 615 -6.64 8.78 13.34
C GLN A 615 -6.22 9.69 14.50
N LEU A 616 -6.49 9.30 15.74
CA LEU A 616 -6.14 10.11 16.91
C LEU A 616 -4.62 10.35 16.99
N PHE A 617 -3.83 9.30 16.74
CA PHE A 617 -2.36 9.33 16.82
C PHE A 617 -1.66 9.53 15.48
N ARG A 618 -2.38 9.87 14.40
CA ARG A 618 -1.78 10.13 13.08
C ARG A 618 -0.88 11.36 13.13
N GLU A 619 0.35 11.26 12.66
CA GLU A 619 1.25 12.42 12.55
C GLU A 619 1.01 13.22 11.27
N PRO A 620 1.22 14.54 11.29
CA PRO A 620 1.54 15.29 10.08
C PRO A 620 2.82 14.72 9.44
N GLU A 621 2.93 14.79 8.12
CA GLU A 621 4.03 14.18 7.37
C GLU A 621 5.42 14.63 7.89
N GLY A 622 6.20 13.67 8.41
CA GLY A 622 7.62 13.87 8.76
C GLY A 622 7.94 14.47 10.14
N GLU A 623 6.94 14.66 11.01
CA GLU A 623 7.17 15.24 12.34
C GLU A 623 6.87 14.23 13.46
N ASP A 624 7.88 13.92 14.28
CA ASP A 624 7.67 13.22 15.55
C ASP A 624 7.00 14.18 16.54
N VAL A 625 5.72 13.96 16.85
CA VAL A 625 4.95 14.84 17.73
C VAL A 625 4.78 14.22 19.12
N THR A 626 5.07 15.00 20.15
CA THR A 626 4.69 14.68 21.54
C THR A 626 3.61 15.66 21.97
N TRP A 627 2.53 15.13 22.52
CA TRP A 627 1.40 15.92 23.03
C TRP A 627 1.49 16.07 24.54
N PRO A 628 1.03 17.21 25.08
CA PRO A 628 1.12 17.47 26.52
C PRO A 628 0.24 16.52 27.34
N ASN A 629 -0.91 16.11 26.82
CA ASN A 629 -1.79 15.10 27.42
C ASN A 629 -2.81 14.55 26.40
N LEU A 630 -3.58 13.53 26.80
CA LEU A 630 -4.64 12.95 25.97
C LEU A 630 -5.79 13.94 25.73
N GLN A 631 -6.07 14.85 26.68
CA GLN A 631 -7.11 15.86 26.53
C GLN A 631 -6.91 16.74 25.29
N VAL A 632 -5.66 17.15 24.99
CA VAL A 632 -5.34 17.92 23.78
C VAL A 632 -5.69 17.14 22.51
N LEU A 633 -5.41 15.84 22.48
CA LEU A 633 -5.69 14.98 21.33
C LEU A 633 -7.20 14.80 21.10
N VAL A 634 -7.98 14.53 22.15
CA VAL A 634 -9.44 14.35 21.98
C VAL A 634 -10.17 15.66 21.70
N ASN A 635 -9.62 16.81 22.13
CA ASN A 635 -10.11 18.14 21.78
C ASN A 635 -9.81 18.55 20.33
N ASP A 636 -8.88 17.88 19.66
CA ASP A 636 -8.57 18.16 18.26
C ASP A 636 -9.61 17.49 17.35
N ARG A 637 -10.43 18.34 16.73
CA ARG A 637 -11.50 17.94 15.82
C ARG A 637 -11.03 17.11 14.64
N GLU A 638 -9.85 17.39 14.09
CA GLU A 638 -9.32 16.69 12.92
C GLU A 638 -8.83 15.28 13.30
N ARG A 639 -8.40 15.08 14.55
CA ARG A 639 -7.91 13.80 15.09
C ARG A 639 -9.01 12.92 15.66
N ASN A 640 -9.99 13.53 16.32
CA ASN A 640 -11.01 12.78 17.02
C ASN A 640 -12.18 12.45 16.09
N LEU A 641 -12.22 11.22 15.55
CA LEU A 641 -13.31 10.73 14.68
C LEU A 641 -14.72 10.88 15.31
N LEU A 642 -14.82 10.92 16.63
CA LEU A 642 -16.07 11.02 17.40
C LEU A 642 -16.21 12.36 18.16
N PHE A 643 -15.57 13.42 17.64
CA PHE A 643 -15.71 14.78 18.17
C PHE A 643 -17.17 15.22 18.20
N ASP A 644 -17.65 15.71 19.35
CA ASP A 644 -19.01 16.16 19.66
C ASP A 644 -20.12 15.18 19.19
N HIS A 645 -19.80 13.87 19.22
CA HIS A 645 -20.65 12.80 18.71
C HIS A 645 -22.02 12.71 19.39
N ARG A 646 -22.13 13.08 20.67
CA ARG A 646 -23.41 13.06 21.41
C ARG A 646 -24.10 14.43 21.45
N SER A 647 -23.55 15.43 20.74
CA SER A 647 -24.09 16.79 20.61
C SER A 647 -24.18 17.58 21.91
N GLN A 648 -23.26 17.36 22.86
CA GLN A 648 -23.24 18.00 24.19
C GLN A 648 -21.98 18.84 24.44
N ASP A 649 -21.15 19.12 23.43
CA ASP A 649 -19.84 19.77 23.58
C ASP A 649 -18.97 18.99 24.57
N GLU A 650 -19.00 17.66 24.42
CA GLU A 650 -18.47 16.71 25.40
C GLU A 650 -17.01 16.97 25.74
N GLU A 651 -16.19 17.12 24.70
CA GLU A 651 -14.72 17.21 24.78
C GLU A 651 -14.26 18.37 25.66
N ALA A 652 -14.92 19.54 25.54
CA ALA A 652 -14.58 20.75 26.29
C ALA A 652 -14.81 20.63 27.80
N ALA A 653 -15.60 19.64 28.22
CA ALA A 653 -15.97 19.39 29.61
C ALA A 653 -15.25 18.18 30.23
N LEU A 654 -14.24 17.61 29.54
CA LEU A 654 -13.42 16.51 30.04
C LEU A 654 -12.04 16.97 30.48
N ASP A 655 -11.39 16.13 31.29
CA ASP A 655 -9.99 16.27 31.70
C ASP A 655 -9.32 14.89 31.71
N LEU A 656 -8.62 14.56 30.61
CA LEU A 656 -7.99 13.26 30.37
C LEU A 656 -6.46 13.36 30.41
N GLU A 657 -5.88 12.98 31.54
CA GLU A 657 -4.41 12.96 31.76
C GLU A 657 -3.95 11.56 32.23
N PRO A 658 -3.98 10.54 31.35
CA PRO A 658 -3.57 9.19 31.73
C PRO A 658 -2.05 9.05 31.84
N ASP A 659 -1.59 8.11 32.68
CA ASP A 659 -0.25 7.51 32.54
C ASP A 659 -0.26 6.32 31.55
N CYS A 660 0.88 5.64 31.38
CA CYS A 660 0.99 4.50 30.44
C CYS A 660 -0.05 3.39 30.71
N ALA A 661 -0.38 3.10 31.97
CA ALA A 661 -1.32 2.05 32.32
C ALA A 661 -2.78 2.50 32.12
N ASP A 662 -3.06 3.77 32.36
CA ASP A 662 -4.37 4.38 32.18
C ASP A 662 -4.74 4.56 30.69
N LEU A 663 -3.76 4.88 29.84
CA LEU A 663 -4.00 5.27 28.44
C LEU A 663 -4.89 4.28 27.67
N PRO A 664 -4.63 2.96 27.65
CA PRO A 664 -5.50 2.02 26.94
C PRO A 664 -6.93 2.02 27.49
N TYR A 665 -7.09 2.08 28.82
CA TYR A 665 -8.41 2.10 29.45
C TYR A 665 -9.16 3.40 29.13
N PHE A 666 -8.48 4.55 29.14
CA PHE A 666 -9.08 5.84 28.81
C PHE A 666 -9.58 5.85 27.36
N LEU A 667 -8.76 5.39 26.41
CA LEU A 667 -9.16 5.27 25.01
C LEU A 667 -10.37 4.35 24.83
N ARG A 668 -10.34 3.16 25.46
CA ARG A 668 -11.42 2.17 25.33
C ARG A 668 -12.71 2.63 26.01
N ALA A 669 -12.61 3.24 27.19
CA ALA A 669 -13.75 3.77 27.93
C ALA A 669 -14.38 4.99 27.22
N TYR A 670 -13.55 5.91 26.73
CA TYR A 670 -14.00 7.08 25.97
C TYR A 670 -14.77 6.66 24.72
N PHE A 671 -14.20 5.76 23.93
CA PHE A 671 -14.85 5.22 22.74
C PHE A 671 -16.15 4.47 23.09
N ALA A 672 -16.12 3.63 24.13
CA ALA A 672 -17.29 2.90 24.59
C ALA A 672 -18.42 3.83 25.06
N TRP A 673 -18.09 4.90 25.76
CA TRP A 673 -19.07 5.90 26.20
C TRP A 673 -19.70 6.66 25.03
N LYS A 674 -18.89 7.05 24.04
CA LYS A 674 -19.35 7.75 22.84
C LYS A 674 -20.41 6.94 22.09
N LEU A 675 -20.16 5.64 21.87
CA LEU A 675 -21.08 4.74 21.16
C LEU A 675 -22.10 4.02 22.07
N LYS A 676 -22.03 4.21 23.39
CA LYS A 676 -22.75 3.41 24.39
C LYS A 676 -22.52 1.90 24.23
N LEU A 677 -21.26 1.49 24.13
CA LEU A 677 -20.83 0.10 24.16
C LEU A 677 -20.68 -0.42 25.61
N PRO A 678 -20.75 -1.74 25.83
CA PRO A 678 -20.42 -2.35 27.11
C PRO A 678 -18.98 -2.06 27.54
N PHE A 679 -18.75 -1.74 28.81
CA PHE A 679 -17.40 -1.52 29.35
C PHE A 679 -17.25 -2.13 30.74
N ALA A 680 -16.14 -2.83 30.95
CA ALA A 680 -15.80 -3.51 32.19
C ALA A 680 -14.29 -3.44 32.45
N TRP A 681 -13.91 -3.39 33.72
CA TRP A 681 -12.51 -3.39 34.14
C TRP A 681 -12.34 -4.05 35.51
N ARG A 682 -11.11 -4.43 35.84
CA ARG A 682 -10.77 -5.06 37.12
C ARG A 682 -9.72 -4.29 37.91
N GLN A 683 -9.84 -4.39 39.22
CA GLN A 683 -8.82 -3.95 40.17
C GLN A 683 -7.95 -5.16 40.53
N CYS A 684 -6.87 -5.36 39.80
CA CYS A 684 -5.97 -6.49 40.01
C CYS A 684 -4.97 -6.23 41.14
N SER A 685 -4.39 -7.28 41.68
CA SER A 685 -3.22 -7.18 42.56
C SER A 685 -1.98 -6.79 41.74
N ARG A 686 -0.98 -6.20 42.40
CA ARG A 686 0.27 -5.80 41.71
C ARG A 686 1.18 -6.98 41.34
N GLY A 687 0.94 -8.16 41.91
CA GLY A 687 1.95 -9.22 42.05
C GLY A 687 3.03 -8.76 43.05
N ARG A 688 3.38 -9.56 44.06
CA ARG A 688 4.43 -9.18 45.03
C ARG A 688 5.33 -10.37 45.31
N GLY A 689 6.54 -10.34 44.77
CA GLY A 689 7.58 -11.35 44.95
C GLY A 689 7.58 -12.42 43.85
N GLU A 690 8.72 -13.10 43.73
CA GLU A 690 8.98 -14.18 42.77
C GLU A 690 7.91 -15.29 42.84
N GLY A 691 7.35 -15.66 41.68
CA GLY A 691 6.33 -16.70 41.57
C GLY A 691 4.91 -16.29 42.01
N ARG A 692 4.63 -14.98 42.16
CA ARG A 692 3.30 -14.45 42.52
C ARG A 692 2.79 -13.45 41.49
N PRO A 693 2.26 -13.93 40.35
CA PRO A 693 1.80 -13.05 39.28
C PRO A 693 0.59 -12.20 39.68
N PRO A 694 0.31 -11.09 38.97
CA PRO A 694 -0.89 -10.29 39.14
C PRO A 694 -2.16 -11.15 39.02
N GLN A 695 -3.06 -11.00 40.00
CA GLN A 695 -4.35 -11.71 40.05
C GLN A 695 -5.49 -10.70 40.08
N CYS A 696 -6.54 -10.95 39.31
CA CYS A 696 -7.71 -10.10 39.28
C CYS A 696 -8.92 -10.81 39.90
N PRO A 697 -9.86 -10.06 40.50
CA PRO A 697 -11.11 -10.65 40.97
C PRO A 697 -11.94 -11.18 39.79
N ALA A 698 -12.65 -12.29 39.99
CA ALA A 698 -13.50 -12.88 38.95
C ALA A 698 -14.57 -11.89 38.44
N SER A 699 -15.22 -11.18 39.36
CA SER A 699 -16.24 -10.16 39.03
C SER A 699 -15.59 -8.81 38.66
N PRO A 700 -15.80 -8.28 37.45
CA PRO A 700 -15.34 -6.95 37.08
C PRO A 700 -16.25 -5.84 37.60
N LYS A 701 -15.72 -4.62 37.71
CA LYS A 701 -16.51 -3.38 37.74
C LYS A 701 -16.99 -3.05 36.34
N THR A 702 -18.09 -2.31 36.21
CA THR A 702 -18.69 -2.06 34.89
C THR A 702 -19.28 -0.66 34.76
N ASN A 703 -19.55 -0.23 33.53
CA ASN A 703 -20.31 1.01 33.28
C ASN A 703 -21.76 0.97 33.81
N LEU A 704 -22.24 -0.18 34.28
CA LEU A 704 -23.54 -0.34 34.92
C LEU A 704 -23.53 0.02 36.40
N ASP A 705 -22.33 0.16 36.99
CA ASP A 705 -22.20 0.58 38.39
C ASP A 705 -22.76 2.00 38.54
N PRO A 706 -23.56 2.26 39.59
CA PRO A 706 -24.25 3.53 39.76
C PRO A 706 -23.25 4.67 40.02
N VAL A 707 -23.44 5.79 39.34
CA VAL A 707 -22.60 6.98 39.48
C VAL A 707 -23.44 8.16 39.95
N ASP A 708 -22.95 8.88 40.96
CA ASP A 708 -23.54 10.14 41.41
C ASP A 708 -23.08 11.29 40.50
N ALA A 709 -23.91 11.59 39.50
CA ALA A 709 -23.65 12.66 38.53
C ALA A 709 -24.96 13.25 37.99
N VAL A 710 -24.93 14.54 37.66
CA VAL A 710 -26.09 15.31 37.18
C VAL A 710 -26.17 15.43 35.66
N SER A 711 -25.14 14.98 34.93
CA SER A 711 -25.06 14.97 33.47
C SER A 711 -24.39 13.69 32.97
N ASP A 712 -24.59 13.36 31.70
CA ASP A 712 -23.94 12.22 31.04
C ASP A 712 -22.42 12.38 30.97
N VAL A 713 -21.93 13.60 30.69
CA VAL A 713 -20.49 13.91 30.66
C VAL A 713 -19.88 13.75 32.06
N GLY A 714 -20.51 14.33 33.09
CA GLY A 714 -20.01 14.21 34.47
C GLY A 714 -20.05 12.76 34.99
N ALA A 715 -20.98 11.94 34.50
CA ALA A 715 -21.02 10.51 34.82
C ALA A 715 -19.83 9.75 34.22
N PHE A 716 -19.45 10.08 32.98
CA PHE A 716 -18.26 9.53 32.35
C PHE A 716 -16.99 9.97 33.07
N GLU A 717 -16.84 11.25 33.42
CA GLU A 717 -15.69 11.73 34.21
C GLU A 717 -15.55 10.99 35.55
N ALA A 718 -16.66 10.79 36.27
CA ALA A 718 -16.64 10.05 37.53
C ALA A 718 -16.24 8.57 37.33
N LEU A 719 -16.66 7.94 36.23
CA LEU A 719 -16.22 6.59 35.86
C LEU A 719 -14.71 6.57 35.54
N ILE A 720 -14.20 7.51 34.73
CA ILE A 720 -12.77 7.59 34.39
C ILE A 720 -11.90 7.79 35.64
N ARG A 721 -12.32 8.66 36.57
CA ARG A 721 -11.67 8.82 37.87
C ARG A 721 -11.69 7.54 38.72
N GLU A 722 -12.73 6.73 38.60
CA GLU A 722 -12.78 5.41 39.24
C GLU A 722 -11.83 4.43 38.54
N VAL A 723 -11.78 4.40 37.21
CA VAL A 723 -10.85 3.56 36.45
C VAL A 723 -9.39 3.86 36.84
N SER A 724 -8.94 5.11 36.76
CA SER A 724 -7.56 5.51 37.08
C SER A 724 -7.15 5.17 38.52
N ARG A 725 -8.08 5.23 39.48
CA ARG A 725 -7.81 4.82 40.87
C ARG A 725 -7.64 3.32 41.06
N ASN A 726 -8.13 2.49 40.14
CA ASN A 726 -8.19 1.03 40.27
C ASN A 726 -7.23 0.28 39.33
N VAL A 727 -6.87 0.86 38.19
CA VAL A 727 -5.97 0.23 37.22
C VAL A 727 -4.52 0.66 37.45
N HIS A 728 -3.59 -0.18 37.01
CA HIS A 728 -2.16 0.06 37.03
C HIS A 728 -1.49 -0.91 36.06
N SER A 729 -0.20 -0.76 35.78
CA SER A 729 0.46 -1.59 34.75
C SER A 729 0.45 -3.10 34.99
N SER A 730 0.26 -3.59 36.22
CA SER A 730 0.07 -5.04 36.46
C SER A 730 -1.32 -5.56 36.03
N THR A 731 -2.31 -4.70 35.83
CA THR A 731 -3.69 -5.08 35.44
C THR A 731 -3.71 -5.70 34.04
N GLN A 732 -2.79 -5.26 33.16
CA GLN A 732 -2.66 -5.75 31.79
C GLN A 732 -1.57 -6.82 31.62
N ARG A 733 -0.90 -7.23 32.71
CA ARG A 733 0.22 -8.19 32.71
C ARG A 733 -0.07 -9.47 33.49
N THR A 734 -1.35 -9.82 33.63
CA THR A 734 -1.78 -11.06 34.26
C THR A 734 -1.22 -12.29 33.53
N VAL A 735 -1.24 -13.44 34.19
CA VAL A 735 -0.83 -14.72 33.58
C VAL A 735 -1.60 -14.94 32.28
N PRO A 736 -0.93 -15.21 31.14
CA PRO A 736 -1.58 -15.20 29.83
C PRO A 736 -2.80 -16.11 29.69
N ARG A 737 -2.82 -17.25 30.41
CA ARG A 737 -3.88 -18.26 30.32
C ARG A 737 -5.11 -17.99 31.19
N THR A 738 -5.11 -16.94 32.03
CA THR A 738 -6.24 -16.68 32.93
C THR A 738 -7.41 -16.03 32.19
N ASP A 739 -8.64 -16.49 32.49
CA ASP A 739 -9.88 -15.83 32.06
C ASP A 739 -10.20 -14.58 32.90
N ASP A 740 -9.65 -14.51 34.11
CA ASP A 740 -9.82 -13.38 35.04
C ASP A 740 -8.85 -12.25 34.68
N SER A 741 -9.00 -11.73 33.45
CA SER A 741 -8.20 -10.68 32.86
C SER A 741 -9.05 -9.78 31.97
N ASP A 742 -8.69 -8.49 31.88
CA ASP A 742 -9.36 -7.54 30.99
C ASP A 742 -8.81 -7.59 29.55
N VAL A 743 -7.61 -8.14 29.39
CA VAL A 743 -6.90 -8.28 28.12
C VAL A 743 -6.30 -9.69 28.00
N TYR A 744 -6.16 -10.21 26.78
CA TYR A 744 -5.67 -11.58 26.53
C TYR A 744 -4.68 -11.60 25.34
N PRO A 745 -3.71 -12.54 25.30
CA PRO A 745 -2.71 -12.61 24.25
C PRO A 745 -3.30 -13.02 22.89
N VAL A 746 -2.70 -12.51 21.82
CA VAL A 746 -3.20 -12.64 20.43
C VAL A 746 -2.17 -13.32 19.51
N PRO A 747 -2.54 -13.81 18.31
CA PRO A 747 -1.53 -14.32 17.38
C PRO A 747 -0.67 -13.18 16.79
N ILE A 748 0.55 -13.49 16.37
CA ILE A 748 1.44 -12.56 15.66
C ILE A 748 1.00 -12.51 14.20
N THR A 749 -0.01 -11.68 13.91
CA THR A 749 -0.51 -11.41 12.56
C THR A 749 -0.92 -9.95 12.44
N ARG A 750 -0.81 -9.36 11.23
CA ARG A 750 -1.24 -7.97 10.99
C ARG A 750 -2.69 -7.70 11.43
N ARG A 751 -3.60 -8.66 11.23
CA ARG A 751 -5.02 -8.56 11.64
C ARG A 751 -5.21 -8.49 13.16
N ALA A 752 -4.39 -9.22 13.92
CA ALA A 752 -4.47 -9.23 15.39
C ALA A 752 -3.75 -8.02 16.00
N LEU A 753 -2.68 -7.56 15.35
CA LEU A 753 -1.89 -6.40 15.74
C LEU A 753 -2.44 -5.09 15.13
N ARG A 754 -3.76 -4.93 15.17
CA ARG A 754 -4.47 -3.74 14.69
C ARG A 754 -4.32 -2.55 15.67
N PRO A 755 -4.55 -1.31 15.22
CA PRO A 755 -4.62 -0.17 16.13
C PRO A 755 -5.59 -0.41 17.30
N GLY A 756 -5.20 0.01 18.50
CA GLY A 756 -5.91 -0.29 19.75
C GLY A 756 -5.50 -1.58 20.45
N THR A 757 -4.68 -2.44 19.82
CA THR A 757 -4.04 -3.58 20.49
C THR A 757 -3.08 -3.09 21.57
N VAL A 758 -3.17 -3.67 22.77
CA VAL A 758 -2.34 -3.29 23.92
C VAL A 758 -1.03 -4.07 23.86
N TYR A 759 0.10 -3.41 24.05
CA TYR A 759 1.37 -4.07 24.31
C TYR A 759 1.75 -3.87 25.77
N ALA A 760 1.98 -4.97 26.48
CA ALA A 760 2.45 -4.91 27.85
C ALA A 760 3.88 -5.43 27.93
N ASP A 761 4.82 -4.59 28.35
CA ASP A 761 6.20 -5.02 28.56
C ASP A 761 6.32 -5.81 29.89
N PRO A 762 7.39 -6.61 30.10
CA PRO A 762 7.55 -7.39 31.33
C PRO A 762 7.76 -6.54 32.59
N TYR A 763 8.05 -5.25 32.44
CA TYR A 763 8.47 -4.37 33.53
C TYR A 763 7.45 -3.29 33.89
N GLY A 764 6.28 -3.30 33.25
CA GLY A 764 5.14 -2.44 33.56
C GLY A 764 5.01 -1.17 32.72
N HIS A 765 5.69 -1.08 31.58
CA HIS A 765 5.37 -0.09 30.55
C HIS A 765 4.33 -0.67 29.59
N ILE A 766 3.36 0.15 29.24
CA ILE A 766 2.21 -0.24 28.43
C ILE A 766 2.15 0.70 27.24
N LEU A 767 1.93 0.15 26.06
CA LEU A 767 1.74 0.88 24.81
C LEU A 767 0.43 0.45 24.14
N VAL A 768 -0.09 1.28 23.25
CA VAL A 768 -1.24 0.98 22.40
C VAL A 768 -0.81 1.08 20.95
N VAL A 769 -0.95 0.01 20.17
CA VAL A 769 -0.68 0.06 18.73
C VAL A 769 -1.49 1.20 18.11
N ALA A 770 -0.81 2.09 17.42
CA ALA A 770 -1.35 3.31 16.83
C ALA A 770 -1.52 3.18 15.31
N GLY A 771 -0.71 2.38 14.63
CA GLY A 771 -0.82 2.25 13.18
C GLY A 771 0.32 1.49 12.54
N TRP A 772 0.14 1.17 11.26
CA TRP A 772 1.16 0.55 10.41
C TRP A 772 1.60 1.54 9.34
N GLN A 773 2.91 1.69 9.17
CA GLN A 773 3.50 2.26 7.96
C GLN A 773 3.96 1.10 7.07
N PRO A 774 3.45 0.98 5.83
CA PRO A 774 3.85 -0.09 4.94
C PRO A 774 5.30 0.11 4.48
N GLN A 775 5.98 -1.00 4.15
CA GLN A 775 7.29 -0.98 3.51
C GLN A 775 7.16 -0.39 2.10
N THR A 776 7.92 0.67 1.81
CA THR A 776 8.00 1.30 0.48
C THR A 776 9.13 0.68 -0.35
N LEU A 777 9.33 1.08 -1.60
CA LEU A 777 10.48 0.59 -2.39
C LEU A 777 11.81 1.02 -1.75
N ASP A 778 11.88 2.27 -1.30
CA ASP A 778 13.11 2.89 -0.80
C ASP A 778 13.21 2.90 0.74
N GLY A 779 12.25 2.29 1.44
CA GLY A 779 12.10 2.41 2.88
C GLY A 779 11.49 1.18 3.55
N TYR A 780 11.87 0.95 4.80
CA TYR A 780 11.31 -0.10 5.64
C TYR A 780 9.98 0.35 6.26
N GLY A 781 9.06 -0.58 6.41
CA GLY A 781 7.81 -0.37 7.13
C GLY A 781 8.04 -0.24 8.64
N VAL A 782 7.05 0.27 9.36
CA VAL A 782 7.12 0.46 10.82
C VAL A 782 5.80 0.12 11.48
N LEU A 783 5.83 -0.62 12.58
CA LEU A 783 4.71 -0.71 13.52
C LEU A 783 4.85 0.39 14.57
N LEU A 784 3.79 1.19 14.73
CA LEU A 784 3.79 2.36 15.61
C LEU A 784 2.85 2.10 16.78
N ALA A 785 3.24 2.55 17.97
CA ALA A 785 2.39 2.58 19.16
C ALA A 785 2.45 3.95 19.83
N ALA A 786 1.44 4.25 20.65
CA ALA A 786 1.40 5.40 21.53
C ALA A 786 1.59 4.97 22.98
N ASP A 787 2.27 5.79 23.77
CA ASP A 787 2.41 5.63 25.21
C ASP A 787 2.22 6.97 25.92
N ALA A 788 1.76 6.93 27.17
CA ALA A 788 1.64 8.10 28.02
C ALA A 788 2.63 8.02 29.20
N GLN A 789 3.16 9.15 29.62
CA GLN A 789 4.10 9.25 30.74
C GLN A 789 3.38 9.65 32.03
N PRO A 790 4.00 9.47 33.22
CA PRO A 790 3.41 9.89 34.49
C PRO A 790 3.12 11.39 34.62
N ASP A 791 3.75 12.23 33.79
CA ASP A 791 3.48 13.67 33.71
C ASP A 791 2.31 14.02 32.76
N GLY A 792 1.62 12.99 32.24
CA GLY A 792 0.50 13.10 31.31
C GLY A 792 0.92 13.14 29.84
N THR A 793 2.20 13.37 29.52
CA THR A 793 2.63 13.53 28.12
C THR A 793 2.40 12.26 27.30
N VAL A 794 1.91 12.43 26.08
CA VAL A 794 1.61 11.32 25.16
C VAL A 794 2.54 11.39 23.97
N GLY A 795 3.20 10.28 23.64
CA GLY A 795 4.13 10.21 22.52
C GLY A 795 3.98 8.92 21.72
N ARG A 796 4.65 8.85 20.57
CA ARG A 796 4.70 7.65 19.72
C ARG A 796 6.03 6.92 19.84
N ARG A 797 5.99 5.62 19.60
CA ARG A 797 7.12 4.69 19.62
C ARG A 797 7.07 3.80 18.40
N ARG A 798 8.22 3.66 17.73
CA ARG A 798 8.42 2.65 16.69
C ARG A 798 8.66 1.30 17.35
N PHE A 799 8.22 0.22 16.72
CA PHE A 799 8.52 -1.13 17.15
C PHE A 799 10.01 -1.43 16.95
N TRP A 800 10.68 -1.79 18.03
CA TRP A 800 12.02 -2.36 18.07
C TRP A 800 12.35 -2.79 19.51
N ARG A 801 13.43 -3.54 19.71
CA ARG A 801 13.85 -4.08 21.01
C ARG A 801 13.98 -3.03 22.12
N GLY A 802 14.45 -1.83 21.81
CA GLY A 802 14.65 -0.77 22.82
C GLY A 802 13.34 -0.16 23.36
N SER A 803 12.23 -0.28 22.64
CA SER A 803 10.92 0.29 23.03
C SER A 803 9.86 -0.77 23.37
N PHE A 804 9.96 -1.97 22.80
CA PHE A 804 9.02 -3.07 23.01
C PHE A 804 9.75 -4.25 23.66
N LEU A 805 9.98 -4.17 24.97
CA LEU A 805 10.67 -5.23 25.71
C LEU A 805 9.78 -6.47 25.80
N PHE A 806 10.35 -7.64 25.52
CA PHE A 806 9.64 -8.91 25.52
C PHE A 806 10.45 -10.01 26.22
N THR A 807 9.74 -10.94 26.84
CA THR A 807 10.27 -12.21 27.35
C THR A 807 9.21 -13.29 27.10
N PRO A 808 9.61 -14.52 26.70
CA PRO A 808 8.69 -15.63 26.58
C PRO A 808 8.27 -16.23 27.94
N GLU A 809 8.89 -15.81 29.06
CA GLU A 809 8.55 -16.28 30.40
C GLU A 809 7.14 -15.78 30.82
N THR A 810 6.31 -16.70 31.29
CA THR A 810 4.89 -16.43 31.61
C THR A 810 4.52 -16.62 33.07
N GLU A 811 5.47 -16.98 33.93
CA GLU A 811 5.22 -17.35 35.33
C GLU A 811 4.91 -16.13 36.21
N ASP A 812 5.65 -15.03 36.03
CA ASP A 812 5.52 -13.81 36.84
C ASP A 812 4.63 -12.74 36.20
N SER A 813 4.58 -12.71 34.87
CA SER A 813 3.77 -11.76 34.10
C SER A 813 3.45 -12.33 32.72
N GLY A 814 2.44 -11.78 32.05
CA GLY A 814 2.20 -12.04 30.65
C GLY A 814 2.56 -10.82 29.81
N PRO A 815 3.80 -10.64 29.31
CA PRO A 815 4.14 -9.56 28.40
C PRO A 815 3.65 -9.84 26.96
N GLY A 816 3.82 -8.87 26.05
CA GLY A 816 3.49 -9.02 24.63
C GLY A 816 2.18 -8.33 24.21
N PHE A 817 1.73 -8.62 22.99
CA PHE A 817 0.53 -8.01 22.40
C PHE A 817 -0.75 -8.67 22.91
N LYS A 818 -1.77 -7.85 23.17
CA LYS A 818 -3.03 -8.27 23.79
C LYS A 818 -4.22 -7.52 23.21
N ALA A 819 -5.33 -8.23 23.04
CA ALA A 819 -6.62 -7.64 22.73
C ALA A 819 -7.48 -7.48 23.99
N TRP A 820 -8.42 -6.53 23.94
CA TRP A 820 -9.45 -6.37 24.96
C TRP A 820 -10.37 -7.58 25.02
N ARG A 821 -10.60 -8.12 26.22
CA ARG A 821 -11.59 -9.18 26.44
C ARG A 821 -12.99 -8.59 26.18
N PRO A 822 -13.75 -9.10 25.19
CA PRO A 822 -15.03 -8.51 24.83
C PRO A 822 -16.03 -8.58 25.99
N ALA A 823 -16.68 -7.45 26.26
CA ALA A 823 -17.75 -7.36 27.25
C ALA A 823 -19.10 -7.54 26.56
N VAL A 824 -19.84 -8.57 26.96
CA VAL A 824 -21.16 -8.93 26.44
C VAL A 824 -22.22 -8.55 27.46
N TYR A 825 -23.14 -7.67 27.03
CA TYR A 825 -24.23 -7.18 27.87
C TYR A 825 -25.54 -7.92 27.55
N ASP A 826 -26.07 -8.66 28.52
CA ASP A 826 -27.42 -9.20 28.46
C ASP A 826 -28.43 -8.14 28.93
N ARG A 827 -29.22 -7.60 28.01
CA ARG A 827 -30.24 -6.58 28.31
C ARG A 827 -31.39 -7.10 29.17
N ARG A 828 -31.74 -8.38 29.08
CA ARG A 828 -32.85 -8.98 29.84
C ARG A 828 -32.43 -9.19 31.29
N GLU A 829 -31.22 -9.68 31.51
CA GLU A 829 -30.66 -9.90 32.85
C GLU A 829 -30.02 -8.64 33.44
N ARG A 830 -29.82 -7.59 32.63
CA ARG A 830 -29.03 -6.39 32.96
C ARG A 830 -27.65 -6.75 33.52
N ARG A 831 -27.01 -7.75 32.91
CA ARG A 831 -25.76 -8.33 33.41
C ARG A 831 -24.66 -8.25 32.35
N MET A 832 -23.45 -7.93 32.81
CA MET A 832 -22.23 -7.95 32.00
C MET A 832 -21.49 -9.27 32.20
N THR A 833 -21.00 -9.84 31.10
CA THR A 833 -20.09 -10.99 31.13
C THR A 833 -18.90 -10.72 30.21
N LEU A 834 -17.77 -11.34 30.49
CA LEU A 834 -16.61 -11.29 29.61
C LEU A 834 -16.41 -12.66 28.96
N VAL A 835 -16.04 -12.67 27.69
CA VAL A 835 -15.85 -13.90 26.90
C VAL A 835 -14.59 -14.62 27.39
N ASP A 836 -14.65 -15.94 27.62
CA ASP A 836 -13.51 -16.76 28.05
C ASP A 836 -12.51 -17.09 26.92
N ASN A 837 -11.32 -17.57 27.28
CA ASN A 837 -10.25 -17.88 26.33
C ASN A 837 -10.62 -19.02 25.37
N ALA A 838 -11.41 -19.99 25.81
CA ALA A 838 -11.86 -21.10 24.97
C ALA A 838 -12.76 -20.60 23.82
N SER A 839 -13.72 -19.74 24.13
CA SER A 839 -14.61 -19.11 23.15
C SER A 839 -13.87 -18.14 22.24
N LEU A 840 -12.84 -17.44 22.77
CA LEU A 840 -12.00 -16.55 21.97
C LEU A 840 -11.11 -17.30 20.99
N ALA A 841 -10.52 -18.44 21.37
CA ALA A 841 -9.65 -19.23 20.49
C ALA A 841 -10.38 -19.72 19.22
N GLU A 842 -11.68 -19.99 19.31
CA GLU A 842 -12.53 -20.42 18.20
C GLU A 842 -13.30 -19.27 17.53
N SER A 843 -13.13 -18.05 18.03
CA SER A 843 -13.92 -16.90 17.57
C SER A 843 -13.57 -16.52 16.15
N ARG A 844 -14.62 -16.33 15.33
CA ARG A 844 -14.50 -15.62 14.05
C ARG A 844 -14.83 -14.14 14.19
N VAL A 845 -15.44 -13.71 15.28
CA VAL A 845 -15.90 -12.32 15.46
C VAL A 845 -14.78 -11.46 16.07
N TYR A 846 -14.14 -11.98 17.11
CA TYR A 846 -13.08 -11.29 17.85
C TYR A 846 -11.69 -11.76 17.40
N THR A 847 -10.64 -11.03 17.80
CA THR A 847 -9.27 -11.50 17.66
C THR A 847 -9.11 -12.82 18.42
N PRO A 848 -8.57 -13.89 17.80
CA PRO A 848 -8.43 -15.14 18.51
C PRO A 848 -7.47 -15.05 19.69
N PHE A 849 -7.79 -15.75 20.78
CA PHE A 849 -6.82 -16.02 21.85
C PHE A 849 -5.69 -16.89 21.29
N SER A 850 -4.43 -16.53 21.57
CA SER A 850 -3.28 -17.32 21.15
C SER A 850 -2.12 -17.22 22.13
N MET A 851 -1.42 -18.34 22.33
CA MET A 851 -0.17 -18.42 23.09
C MET A 851 1.08 -18.34 22.20
N GLN A 852 0.91 -18.19 20.88
CA GLN A 852 1.97 -18.21 19.87
C GLN A 852 3.17 -17.30 20.23
N GLN A 853 2.91 -16.12 20.80
CA GLN A 853 3.98 -15.15 21.11
C GLN A 853 5.00 -15.68 22.13
N TYR A 854 4.61 -16.62 22.97
CA TYR A 854 5.46 -17.20 24.03
C TYR A 854 6.13 -18.50 23.59
N GLU A 855 5.94 -18.91 22.33
CA GLU A 855 6.61 -20.07 21.75
C GLU A 855 7.98 -19.63 21.20
N GLY A 856 9.05 -20.29 21.64
CA GLY A 856 10.41 -19.96 21.21
C GLY A 856 11.12 -18.95 22.11
N SER A 857 12.12 -18.28 21.55
CA SER A 857 12.95 -17.27 22.22
C SER A 857 12.41 -15.86 22.01
N ALA A 858 12.95 -14.88 22.75
CA ALA A 858 12.67 -13.47 22.47
C ALA A 858 13.11 -13.06 21.05
N ASP A 859 14.19 -13.66 20.52
CA ASP A 859 14.66 -13.40 19.16
C ASP A 859 13.62 -13.82 18.12
N ASP A 860 13.04 -15.02 18.28
CA ASP A 860 11.99 -15.53 17.39
C ASP A 860 10.75 -14.62 17.38
N PHE A 861 10.40 -14.04 18.53
CA PHE A 861 9.32 -13.05 18.64
C PHE A 861 9.62 -11.79 17.82
N TYR A 862 10.80 -11.18 18.00
CA TYR A 862 11.18 -9.97 17.27
C TYR A 862 11.26 -10.23 15.77
N ASP A 863 11.87 -11.35 15.36
CA ASP A 863 12.00 -11.71 13.96
C ASP A 863 10.62 -11.94 13.30
N SER A 864 9.68 -12.55 14.02
CA SER A 864 8.30 -12.75 13.56
C SER A 864 7.55 -11.42 13.36
N VAL A 865 7.67 -10.48 14.31
CA VAL A 865 7.00 -9.17 14.19
C VAL A 865 7.64 -8.33 13.09
N GLU A 866 8.98 -8.34 12.98
CA GLU A 866 9.68 -7.62 11.92
C GLU A 866 9.37 -8.17 10.52
N ALA A 867 9.24 -9.49 10.36
CA ALA A 867 8.79 -10.08 9.09
C ALA A 867 7.35 -9.68 8.73
N LEU A 868 6.48 -9.45 9.73
CA LEU A 868 5.17 -8.85 9.48
C LEU A 868 5.28 -7.40 9.05
N ILE A 869 6.17 -6.61 9.64
CA ILE A 869 6.36 -5.19 9.27
C ILE A 869 6.94 -5.08 7.85
N ASN A 870 7.98 -5.86 7.59
CA ASN A 870 8.81 -5.84 6.39
C ASN A 870 8.74 -7.20 5.68
N PRO A 871 7.65 -7.47 4.95
CA PRO A 871 7.45 -8.74 4.26
C PRO A 871 8.35 -8.91 3.03
N ARG A 872 8.93 -7.83 2.49
CA ARG A 872 9.94 -7.90 1.42
C ARG A 872 11.33 -7.78 2.03
N PRO A 873 12.35 -8.39 1.42
CA PRO A 873 13.71 -8.27 1.92
C PRO A 873 14.20 -6.84 2.10
N LEU A 874 15.05 -6.65 3.10
CA LEU A 874 15.65 -5.36 3.45
C LEU A 874 17.14 -5.33 3.10
N GLU A 875 17.64 -4.16 2.70
CA GLU A 875 19.06 -3.92 2.55
C GLU A 875 19.73 -3.83 3.94
N PRO A 876 20.64 -4.74 4.32
CA PRO A 876 21.19 -4.80 5.67
C PRO A 876 21.84 -3.50 6.16
N ALA A 877 22.62 -2.81 5.32
CA ALA A 877 23.32 -1.61 5.73
C ALA A 877 22.34 -0.44 6.01
N SER A 878 21.21 -0.38 5.31
CA SER A 878 20.14 0.58 5.55
C SER A 878 19.48 0.35 6.90
N VAL A 879 19.21 -0.91 7.24
CA VAL A 879 18.70 -1.29 8.56
C VAL A 879 19.74 -0.95 9.65
N GLN A 880 21.01 -1.25 9.44
CA GLN A 880 22.08 -0.90 10.39
C GLN A 880 22.15 0.61 10.64
N ARG A 881 22.06 1.45 9.60
CA ARG A 881 22.01 2.92 9.72
C ARG A 881 20.81 3.38 10.54
N SER A 882 19.62 2.84 10.25
CA SER A 882 18.38 3.15 10.98
C SER A 882 18.47 2.77 12.47
N LEU A 883 19.07 1.63 12.81
CA LEU A 883 19.31 1.26 14.21
C LEU A 883 20.23 2.25 14.92
N VAL A 884 21.25 2.76 14.22
CA VAL A 884 22.13 3.80 14.76
C VAL A 884 21.39 5.14 14.91
N ASP A 885 20.51 5.52 13.99
CA ASP A 885 19.62 6.70 14.12
C ASP A 885 18.79 6.61 15.42
N ALA A 886 18.14 5.47 15.64
CA ALA A 886 17.32 5.24 16.83
C ALA A 886 18.13 5.25 18.14
N LEU A 887 19.38 4.76 18.10
CA LEU A 887 20.32 4.84 19.22
C LEU A 887 20.73 6.30 19.49
N GLU A 888 21.06 7.07 18.45
CA GLU A 888 21.42 8.48 18.55
C GLU A 888 20.33 9.28 19.25
N GLU A 889 19.08 9.14 18.82
CA GLU A 889 17.95 9.80 19.47
C GLU A 889 17.84 9.43 20.95
N SER A 890 18.05 8.15 21.27
CA SER A 890 17.97 7.63 22.65
C SER A 890 19.05 8.25 23.54
N VAL A 891 20.25 8.43 23.00
CA VAL A 891 21.38 9.11 23.64
C VAL A 891 21.11 10.60 23.80
N VAL A 892 20.66 11.29 22.75
CA VAL A 892 20.33 12.73 22.81
C VAL A 892 19.27 13.01 23.86
N ARG A 893 18.20 12.20 23.91
CA ARG A 893 17.17 12.36 24.95
C ARG A 893 17.71 12.07 26.36
N ARG A 894 18.73 11.22 26.51
CA ARG A 894 19.38 10.97 27.81
C ARG A 894 20.18 12.19 28.28
N VAL A 895 20.78 12.97 27.38
CA VAL A 895 21.45 14.25 27.73
C VAL A 895 20.50 15.14 28.54
N VAL A 896 19.28 15.33 28.03
CA VAL A 896 18.25 16.12 28.70
C VAL A 896 17.91 15.55 30.08
N SER A 897 17.74 14.23 30.20
CA SER A 897 17.41 13.60 31.49
C SER A 897 18.54 13.75 32.53
N VAL A 898 19.79 13.64 32.11
CA VAL A 898 20.95 13.84 33.01
C VAL A 898 21.04 15.30 33.42
N ASP A 899 20.87 16.24 32.49
CA ASP A 899 20.90 17.68 32.76
C ASP A 899 19.79 18.10 33.74
N ASN A 900 18.60 17.53 33.62
CA ASN A 900 17.51 17.74 34.59
C ASN A 900 17.90 17.28 36.00
N GLY A 901 18.57 16.13 36.12
CA GLY A 901 19.09 15.65 37.40
C GLY A 901 20.16 16.58 37.99
N GLU A 902 21.09 17.07 37.16
CA GLU A 902 22.10 18.05 37.60
C GLU A 902 21.45 19.38 38.02
N GLN A 903 20.39 19.82 37.32
CA GLN A 903 19.63 21.00 37.68
C GLN A 903 18.98 20.85 39.05
N TRP A 904 18.32 19.71 39.31
CA TRP A 904 17.75 19.42 40.62
C TRP A 904 18.81 19.48 41.72
N VAL A 905 19.99 18.90 41.50
CA VAL A 905 21.09 18.89 42.49
C VAL A 905 21.55 20.31 42.80
N ARG A 906 21.65 21.18 41.79
CA ARG A 906 21.97 22.61 41.96
C ARG A 906 20.90 23.30 42.80
N ASP A 907 19.63 23.09 42.47
CA ASP A 907 18.49 23.74 43.12
C ASP A 907 18.28 23.28 44.56
N HIS A 908 18.73 22.07 44.91
CA HIS A 908 18.60 21.46 46.24
C HIS A 908 19.91 21.46 47.04
N GLY A 909 20.88 22.30 46.66
CA GLY A 909 22.10 22.52 47.44
C GLY A 909 23.00 21.29 47.60
N GLY A 910 23.00 20.38 46.61
CA GLY A 910 23.83 19.17 46.63
C GLY A 910 23.36 18.08 47.59
N GLN A 911 22.10 18.10 48.03
CA GLN A 911 21.53 17.03 48.85
C GLN A 911 21.68 15.66 48.17
N THR A 912 22.06 14.65 48.98
CA THR A 912 22.15 13.27 48.51
C THR A 912 20.75 12.68 48.36
N MET A 913 20.39 12.27 47.15
CA MET A 913 19.18 11.50 46.91
C MET A 913 19.31 10.12 47.55
N ALA A 914 18.33 9.74 48.36
CA ALA A 914 18.26 8.39 48.92
C ALA A 914 18.01 7.37 47.80
N MET A 915 18.80 6.30 47.79
CA MET A 915 18.65 5.21 46.83
C MET A 915 17.65 4.18 47.38
N PRO A 916 16.60 3.81 46.63
CA PRO A 916 15.68 2.74 47.03
C PRO A 916 16.37 1.36 47.15
N GLU A 917 15.71 0.45 47.85
CA GLU A 917 16.18 -0.93 48.04
C GLU A 917 15.48 -1.93 47.11
N GLY A 918 16.23 -2.89 46.58
CA GLY A 918 15.70 -3.99 45.77
C GLY A 918 15.11 -3.52 44.42
N SER A 919 14.01 -4.15 44.00
CA SER A 919 13.30 -3.81 42.75
C SER A 919 12.68 -2.40 42.77
N ALA A 920 12.64 -1.73 43.94
CA ALA A 920 12.14 -0.37 44.09
C ALA A 920 13.01 0.68 43.38
N ILE A 921 14.25 0.36 43.00
CA ILE A 921 15.06 1.29 42.19
C ILE A 921 14.43 1.57 40.81
N PHE A 922 13.54 0.69 40.34
CA PHE A 922 12.77 0.84 39.11
C PHE A 922 11.31 1.26 39.39
N GLN A 923 10.95 1.49 40.66
CA GLN A 923 9.58 1.62 41.13
C GLN A 923 9.50 2.52 42.36
N THR A 924 9.55 3.83 42.17
CA THR A 924 9.14 4.78 43.20
C THR A 924 8.61 6.07 42.58
N SER A 925 7.84 6.85 43.33
CA SER A 925 7.63 8.27 43.04
C SER A 925 8.63 9.10 43.83
N GLY A 926 9.03 10.25 43.28
CA GLY A 926 9.95 11.18 43.93
C GLY A 926 11.35 11.21 43.30
N PRO A 927 12.28 11.98 43.91
CA PRO A 927 13.47 12.46 43.21
C PRO A 927 14.39 11.40 42.63
N TRP A 928 14.44 10.19 43.21
CA TRP A 928 15.27 9.12 42.64
C TRP A 928 14.75 8.69 41.26
N GLU A 929 13.46 8.39 41.11
CA GLU A 929 12.91 7.93 39.84
C GLU A 929 13.02 9.01 38.76
N ASP A 930 12.73 10.26 39.15
CA ASP A 930 12.70 11.41 38.24
C ASP A 930 14.09 11.71 37.62
N PHE A 931 15.18 11.42 38.35
CA PHE A 931 16.53 11.89 37.97
C PHE A 931 17.59 10.79 37.83
N ALA A 932 17.42 9.61 38.43
CA ALA A 932 18.37 8.50 38.33
C ALA A 932 18.27 7.77 36.98
N THR A 933 17.08 7.71 36.37
CA THR A 933 16.84 7.05 35.08
C THR A 933 17.22 5.55 34.93
N PRO A 934 17.25 4.68 35.97
CA PRO A 934 17.70 3.29 35.85
C PRO A 934 16.90 2.47 34.82
N SER A 935 15.60 2.70 34.73
CA SER A 935 14.74 2.09 33.72
C SER A 935 15.17 2.43 32.28
N ARG A 936 15.59 3.67 32.06
CA ARG A 936 16.01 4.23 30.78
C ARG A 936 17.42 3.80 30.42
N ASP A 937 18.34 3.78 31.38
CA ASP A 937 19.70 3.28 31.19
C ASP A 937 19.72 1.78 30.85
N LEU A 938 18.85 0.97 31.47
CA LEU A 938 18.68 -0.42 31.06
C LEU A 938 18.20 -0.54 29.61
N ARG A 939 17.25 0.30 29.18
CA ARG A 939 16.78 0.33 27.79
C ARG A 939 17.89 0.78 26.85
N LEU A 940 18.70 1.77 27.23
CA LEU A 940 19.87 2.20 26.45
C LEU A 940 20.85 1.05 26.25
N LEU A 941 21.13 0.25 27.28
CA LEU A 941 21.98 -0.93 27.17
C LEU A 941 21.40 -1.96 26.18
N ILE A 942 20.10 -2.22 26.24
CA ILE A 942 19.42 -3.11 25.28
C ILE A 942 19.49 -2.55 23.84
N SER A 943 19.35 -1.22 23.70
CA SER A 943 19.52 -0.54 22.41
C SER A 943 20.93 -0.69 21.86
N LEU A 944 21.95 -0.57 22.71
CA LEU A 944 23.35 -0.76 22.34
C LEU A 944 23.59 -2.20 21.87
N ASP A 945 23.11 -3.21 22.61
CA ASP A 945 23.20 -4.61 22.20
C ASP A 945 22.51 -4.83 20.85
N ALA A 946 21.30 -4.29 20.64
CA ALA A 946 20.57 -4.44 19.38
C ALA A 946 21.31 -3.84 18.16
N VAL A 947 22.02 -2.72 18.36
CA VAL A 947 22.82 -2.08 17.30
C VAL A 947 24.09 -2.87 17.01
N VAL A 948 24.78 -3.34 18.04
CA VAL A 948 26.06 -4.07 17.93
C VAL A 948 25.86 -5.49 17.39
N ASP A 949 24.79 -6.15 17.83
CA ASP A 949 24.50 -7.55 17.51
C ASP A 949 23.63 -7.70 16.25
N PHE A 950 23.33 -6.61 15.52
CA PHE A 950 22.49 -6.66 14.32
C PHE A 950 23.03 -7.64 13.26
N ALA A 951 24.36 -7.72 13.12
CA ALA A 951 25.01 -8.70 12.24
C ALA A 951 24.62 -10.15 12.57
N ASP A 952 24.37 -10.47 13.84
CA ASP A 952 23.93 -11.80 14.23
C ASP A 952 22.46 -12.04 13.87
N ALA A 953 21.61 -11.01 13.87
CA ALA A 953 20.25 -11.09 13.34
C ALA A 953 20.24 -11.39 11.84
N VAL A 954 21.11 -10.75 11.06
CA VAL A 954 21.30 -11.04 9.62
C VAL A 954 21.77 -12.47 9.39
N ARG A 955 22.67 -12.99 10.25
CA ARG A 955 23.11 -14.39 10.16
C ARG A 955 21.99 -15.39 10.49
N ARG A 956 21.11 -15.08 11.44
CA ARG A 956 20.02 -15.97 11.84
C ARG A 956 18.92 -16.09 10.78
N ALA A 957 18.65 -15.00 10.06
CA ALA A 957 17.56 -14.93 9.08
C ALA A 957 18.01 -14.26 7.76
N PRO A 958 18.99 -14.84 7.03
CA PRO A 958 19.56 -14.24 5.82
C PRO A 958 18.53 -14.00 4.70
N GLU A 959 17.49 -14.84 4.63
CA GLU A 959 16.39 -14.70 3.67
C GLU A 959 15.61 -13.38 3.83
N ARG A 960 15.51 -12.85 5.06
CA ARG A 960 14.87 -11.54 5.33
C ARG A 960 15.64 -10.36 4.74
N PHE A 961 16.89 -10.60 4.38
CA PHE A 961 17.77 -9.61 3.76
C PHE A 961 18.06 -9.95 2.30
N GLY A 962 17.39 -10.97 1.76
CA GLY A 962 17.64 -11.44 0.42
C GLY A 962 19.09 -11.84 0.28
N LEU A 963 19.65 -12.60 1.23
CA LEU A 963 21.01 -13.11 1.14
C LEU A 963 20.99 -14.63 0.95
N ASP A 964 21.77 -15.09 -0.02
CA ASP A 964 22.03 -16.51 -0.18
C ASP A 964 23.14 -16.94 0.79
N ALA A 965 23.24 -18.25 1.08
CA ALA A 965 24.19 -18.77 2.05
C ALA A 965 25.67 -18.40 1.75
N THR A 966 26.00 -18.10 0.49
CA THR A 966 27.36 -17.70 0.08
C THR A 966 27.66 -16.21 0.28
N GLU A 967 26.62 -15.37 0.39
CA GLU A 967 26.74 -13.92 0.50
C GLU A 967 26.87 -13.47 1.97
N VAL A 968 26.31 -14.26 2.90
CA VAL A 968 26.20 -13.91 4.33
C VAL A 968 27.51 -13.41 4.91
N ASP A 969 28.59 -14.20 4.88
CA ASP A 969 29.84 -13.83 5.56
C ASP A 969 30.47 -12.54 5.02
N ALA A 970 30.34 -12.28 3.71
CA ALA A 970 30.82 -11.04 3.09
C ALA A 970 29.98 -9.83 3.54
N THR A 971 28.65 -9.95 3.53
CA THR A 971 27.74 -8.90 4.00
C THR A 971 27.95 -8.58 5.47
N LEU A 972 28.19 -9.58 6.32
CA LEU A 972 28.46 -9.36 7.75
C LEU A 972 29.79 -8.61 7.98
N ALA A 973 30.79 -8.83 7.14
CA ALA A 973 32.03 -8.06 7.20
C ALA A 973 31.83 -6.60 6.78
N GLU A 974 30.98 -6.34 5.78
CA GLU A 974 30.60 -5.00 5.36
C GLU A 974 29.79 -4.28 6.45
N LEU A 975 28.80 -4.94 7.06
CA LEU A 975 27.98 -4.37 8.13
C LEU A 975 28.80 -3.86 9.31
N ARG A 976 29.85 -4.59 9.69
CA ARG A 976 30.78 -4.13 10.73
C ARG A 976 31.47 -2.83 10.35
N GLN A 977 31.89 -2.68 9.10
CA GLN A 977 32.49 -1.43 8.60
C GLN A 977 31.47 -0.28 8.52
N VAL A 978 30.22 -0.58 8.17
CA VAL A 978 29.13 0.40 8.19
C VAL A 978 28.88 0.87 9.62
N LEU A 979 28.71 -0.07 10.56
CA LEU A 979 28.50 0.22 11.97
C LEU A 979 29.62 1.08 12.55
N ASP A 980 30.88 0.70 12.35
CA ASP A 980 32.03 1.45 12.86
C ASP A 980 32.04 2.89 12.32
N ARG A 981 31.83 3.08 11.01
CA ARG A 981 31.77 4.41 10.38
C ARG A 981 30.62 5.26 10.94
N GLU A 982 29.42 4.69 11.04
CA GLU A 982 28.25 5.40 11.55
C GLU A 982 28.45 5.84 13.00
N LEU A 983 28.93 4.93 13.87
CA LEU A 983 29.17 5.22 15.28
C LEU A 983 30.28 6.26 15.51
N GLU A 984 31.32 6.26 14.69
CA GLU A 984 32.42 7.25 14.76
C GLU A 984 31.99 8.63 14.26
N SER A 985 31.13 8.69 13.25
CA SER A 985 30.72 9.95 12.61
C SER A 985 29.72 10.76 13.44
N ARG A 986 28.86 10.07 14.21
CA ARG A 986 27.76 10.68 14.97
C ARG A 986 28.22 11.12 16.35
N LYS A 987 27.88 12.35 16.70
CA LYS A 987 28.41 13.05 17.87
C LYS A 987 27.32 13.79 18.61
N PHE A 988 27.46 13.82 19.94
CA PHE A 988 26.63 14.64 20.81
C PHE A 988 27.51 15.33 21.86
N THR A 989 26.95 16.34 22.52
CA THR A 989 27.64 17.11 23.56
C THR A 989 26.83 17.09 24.84
N TYR A 990 27.52 16.94 25.98
CA TYR A 990 26.94 17.16 27.30
C TYR A 990 27.76 18.19 28.09
N THR A 991 27.16 18.77 29.13
CA THR A 991 27.82 19.78 29.97
C THR A 991 28.53 19.11 31.15
N ARG A 992 29.85 19.31 31.29
CA ARG A 992 30.65 18.79 32.42
C ARG A 992 30.29 19.49 33.73
N SER A 993 30.74 18.91 34.84
CA SER A 993 30.57 19.45 36.20
C SER A 993 31.15 20.86 36.39
N ASP A 994 32.12 21.26 35.59
CA ASP A 994 32.72 22.61 35.61
C ASP A 994 32.02 23.61 34.65
N GLY A 995 30.94 23.19 33.99
CA GLY A 995 30.16 23.99 33.04
C GLY A 995 30.71 24.03 31.62
N SER A 996 31.83 23.39 31.33
CA SER A 996 32.36 23.31 29.96
C SER A 996 31.77 22.14 29.18
N ALA A 997 31.78 22.23 27.86
CA ALA A 997 31.24 21.21 26.96
C ALA A 997 32.19 20.01 26.82
N GLN A 998 31.63 18.80 26.82
CA GLN A 998 32.31 17.56 26.45
C GLN A 998 31.60 16.93 25.25
N GLU A 999 32.32 16.75 24.15
CA GLU A 999 31.84 16.03 22.97
C GLU A 999 32.16 14.53 23.10
N LEU A 1000 31.21 13.68 22.74
CA LEU A 1000 31.35 12.23 22.62
C LEU A 1000 30.79 11.73 21.29
N THR A 1001 31.40 10.67 20.77
CA THR A 1001 30.85 9.88 19.65
C THR A 1001 29.95 8.77 20.16
N LEU A 1002 29.05 8.24 19.32
CA LEU A 1002 28.30 7.03 19.67
C LEU A 1002 29.22 5.81 19.83
N LYS A 1003 30.33 5.75 19.09
CA LYS A 1003 31.36 4.71 19.28
C LYS A 1003 31.89 4.69 20.71
N GLN A 1004 32.16 5.86 21.28
CA GLN A 1004 32.58 5.97 22.68
C GLN A 1004 31.48 5.56 23.66
N VAL A 1005 30.20 5.74 23.33
CA VAL A 1005 29.09 5.24 24.16
C VAL A 1005 29.07 3.71 24.14
N VAL A 1006 29.21 3.09 22.97
CA VAL A 1006 29.32 1.63 22.82
C VAL A 1006 30.53 1.07 23.58
N ASP A 1007 31.69 1.70 23.45
CA ASP A 1007 32.92 1.27 24.15
C ASP A 1007 32.80 1.39 25.69
N ARG A 1008 31.87 2.21 26.18
CA ARG A 1008 31.59 2.43 27.60
C ARG A 1008 30.40 1.61 28.11
N MET A 1009 29.85 0.67 27.32
CA MET A 1009 28.63 -0.07 27.66
C MET A 1009 28.67 -0.71 29.05
N GLU A 1010 29.80 -1.32 29.44
CA GLU A 1010 29.98 -1.90 30.77
C GLU A 1010 29.87 -0.84 31.90
N ALA A 1011 30.34 0.39 31.67
CA ALA A 1011 30.22 1.47 32.65
C ALA A 1011 28.77 1.95 32.81
N PHE A 1012 27.96 1.91 31.74
CA PHE A 1012 26.54 2.28 31.79
C PHE A 1012 25.69 1.36 32.68
N GLU A 1013 26.17 0.15 33.00
CA GLU A 1013 25.54 -0.73 33.99
C GLU A 1013 25.45 -0.11 35.40
N MET A 1014 26.23 0.94 35.64
CA MET A 1014 26.36 1.62 36.94
C MET A 1014 26.26 3.15 36.85
N ALA A 1015 26.04 3.72 35.64
CA ALA A 1015 26.14 5.16 35.38
C ALA A 1015 24.85 5.96 35.70
N TYR A 1016 23.84 5.31 36.27
CA TYR A 1016 22.51 5.92 36.48
C TYR A 1016 22.36 6.60 37.86
N ASN A 1017 23.37 6.56 38.75
CA ASN A 1017 23.20 7.19 40.06
C ASN A 1017 23.24 8.74 39.97
N PRO A 1018 22.17 9.46 40.38
CA PRO A 1018 22.11 10.92 40.27
C PRO A 1018 23.00 11.63 41.29
N ASN A 1019 23.55 10.91 42.27
CA ASN A 1019 24.53 11.43 43.23
C ASN A 1019 25.96 11.39 42.69
N ASP A 1020 26.21 10.73 41.56
CA ASP A 1020 27.46 10.87 40.84
C ASP A 1020 27.44 12.12 39.96
N CYS A 1021 28.62 12.66 39.67
CA CYS A 1021 28.81 13.71 38.69
C CYS A 1021 28.41 13.26 37.28
N VAL A 1022 28.07 14.23 36.43
CA VAL A 1022 27.68 14.00 35.04
C VAL A 1022 28.69 13.15 34.25
N GLU A 1023 29.99 13.28 34.50
CA GLU A 1023 31.04 12.54 33.80
C GLU A 1023 31.01 11.03 34.13
N VAL A 1024 30.80 10.68 35.40
CA VAL A 1024 30.57 9.28 35.81
C VAL A 1024 29.26 8.76 35.23
N ARG A 1025 28.24 9.62 35.15
CA ARG A 1025 26.96 9.28 34.52
C ARG A 1025 27.04 9.09 33.00
N TRP A 1026 28.16 9.46 32.37
CA TRP A 1026 28.49 9.18 30.96
C TRP A 1026 29.65 8.19 30.81
N GLY A 1027 29.98 7.47 31.88
CA GLY A 1027 30.98 6.39 31.85
C GLY A 1027 32.39 6.89 31.53
N ALA A 1028 32.74 8.12 31.90
CA ALA A 1028 34.06 8.69 31.66
C ALA A 1028 35.17 7.76 32.22
N PRO A 1029 36.17 7.34 31.40
CA PRO A 1029 37.21 6.41 31.84
C PRO A 1029 38.01 6.93 33.03
N GLU A 1030 38.44 6.03 33.91
CA GLU A 1030 39.30 6.39 35.04
C GLU A 1030 40.59 7.06 34.56
N GLY A 1031 40.97 8.18 35.20
CA GLY A 1031 42.18 8.94 34.85
C GLY A 1031 42.08 9.79 33.59
N SER A 1032 40.93 9.80 32.89
CA SER A 1032 40.71 10.66 31.72
C SER A 1032 40.62 12.14 32.08
N ASP A 1033 40.95 13.02 31.13
CA ASP A 1033 40.76 14.47 31.28
C ASP A 1033 39.28 14.85 31.43
N GLU A 1034 38.38 14.05 30.86
CA GLU A 1034 36.92 14.14 31.03
C GLU A 1034 36.56 14.00 32.51
N LEU A 1035 37.03 12.96 33.20
CA LEU A 1035 36.69 12.69 34.60
C LEU A 1035 37.28 13.71 35.60
N ARG A 1036 38.28 14.50 35.21
CA ARG A 1036 38.97 15.44 36.13
C ARG A 1036 38.08 16.53 36.71
N THR A 1037 37.00 16.87 36.03
CA THR A 1037 36.03 17.88 36.47
C THR A 1037 35.02 17.34 37.48
N CYS A 1038 34.92 16.01 37.60
CA CYS A 1038 34.06 15.35 38.55
C CYS A 1038 34.50 15.65 40.00
N ARG A 1039 33.62 16.29 40.77
CA ARG A 1039 33.85 16.58 42.20
C ARG A 1039 32.85 15.89 43.13
N ARG A 1040 31.88 15.18 42.56
CA ARG A 1040 30.72 14.64 43.24
C ARG A 1040 30.60 13.15 42.91
N HIS A 1041 30.51 12.31 43.93
CA HIS A 1041 30.38 10.88 43.78
C HIS A 1041 29.27 10.35 44.67
N ALA A 1042 28.60 9.30 44.19
CA ALA A 1042 27.61 8.61 44.98
C ALA A 1042 28.23 8.07 46.28
N PRO A 1043 27.48 8.09 47.40
CA PRO A 1043 27.93 7.55 48.67
C PRO A 1043 28.47 6.13 48.53
N ARG A 1044 29.53 5.79 49.27
CA ARG A 1044 30.18 4.48 49.19
C ARG A 1044 29.19 3.32 49.40
N GLY A 1045 28.20 3.49 50.26
CA GLY A 1045 27.13 2.51 50.49
C GLY A 1045 26.28 2.27 49.24
N GLN A 1046 25.86 3.34 48.55
CA GLN A 1046 25.07 3.21 47.32
C GLN A 1046 25.88 2.54 46.21
N ARG A 1047 27.14 2.93 46.02
CA ARG A 1047 28.02 2.30 45.01
C ARG A 1047 28.26 0.82 45.29
N ALA A 1048 28.50 0.44 46.54
CA ALA A 1048 28.66 -0.97 46.92
C ALA A 1048 27.40 -1.77 46.64
N GLN A 1049 26.22 -1.24 46.98
CA GLN A 1049 24.93 -1.88 46.75
C GLN A 1049 24.62 -2.01 45.26
N MET A 1050 24.85 -0.96 44.46
CA MET A 1050 24.70 -1.04 43.01
C MET A 1050 25.63 -2.12 42.44
N GLN A 1051 26.90 -2.16 42.83
CA GLN A 1051 27.88 -3.12 42.31
C GLN A 1051 27.53 -4.57 42.66
N SER A 1052 27.11 -4.84 43.90
CA SER A 1052 26.88 -6.22 44.36
C SER A 1052 25.47 -6.74 44.09
N ALA A 1053 24.46 -5.87 44.15
CA ALA A 1053 23.06 -6.29 44.12
C ALA A 1053 22.36 -5.92 42.80
N TYR A 1054 22.71 -4.81 42.16
CA TYR A 1054 21.92 -4.27 41.04
C TYR A 1054 22.60 -4.42 39.69
N ARG A 1055 23.92 -4.28 39.62
CA ARG A 1055 24.71 -4.46 38.40
C ARG A 1055 24.40 -5.76 37.65
N PRO A 1056 24.18 -6.91 38.32
CA PRO A 1056 23.77 -8.13 37.64
C PRO A 1056 22.55 -7.93 36.74
N TRP A 1057 21.53 -7.19 37.18
CA TRP A 1057 20.31 -6.89 36.41
C TRP A 1057 20.60 -6.09 35.15
N PHE A 1058 21.53 -5.14 35.23
CA PHE A 1058 21.95 -4.37 34.07
C PHE A 1058 22.84 -5.20 33.15
N SER A 1059 23.79 -5.97 33.68
CA SER A 1059 24.69 -6.81 32.87
C SER A 1059 23.96 -7.90 32.09
N THR A 1060 22.89 -8.47 32.65
CA THR A 1060 22.07 -9.48 31.97
C THR A 1060 20.94 -8.87 31.17
N ARG A 1061 20.73 -7.55 31.23
CA ARG A 1061 19.56 -6.84 30.66
C ARG A 1061 18.21 -7.27 31.24
N HIS A 1062 18.20 -7.89 32.41
CA HIS A 1062 16.99 -8.40 33.06
C HIS A 1062 16.72 -7.68 34.38
N ARG A 1063 15.55 -7.03 34.49
CA ARG A 1063 15.10 -6.50 35.79
C ARG A 1063 14.68 -7.63 36.73
N PRO A 1064 14.80 -7.42 38.05
CA PRO A 1064 14.25 -8.36 39.02
C PRO A 1064 12.71 -8.40 38.90
N PRO A 1065 12.07 -9.55 39.17
CA PRO A 1065 10.63 -9.66 39.31
C PRO A 1065 10.09 -8.66 40.34
N ARG A 1066 8.87 -8.17 40.13
CA ARG A 1066 8.23 -7.16 41.00
C ARG A 1066 7.76 -7.73 42.33
#